data_AF-A0A067GQS1-F1
#
_entry.id   AF-A0A067GQS1-F1
#
_cell.length_a   1.000
_cell.length_b   1.000
_cell.length_c   1.000
_cell.angle_alpha   90.00
_cell.angle_beta   90.00
_cell.angle_gamma   90.00
#
_symmetry.space_group_name_H-M   'P 1'
#
loop_
_entity.id
_entity.type
_entity.pdbx_description
1 polymer ?
#
loop_
_entity_poly.entity_id
_entity_poly.type
_entity_poly.pdbx_seq_one_letter_code
_entity_poly.pdbx_strand_id
1 'polypeptide(L)'
;MKLTPREAEKLGLHNAGYLAQKRLARGLRLNYTEAVALIATQTLEFVRDGDKTVAELMDIGKQILGRRQVLPAVPHLLDTVQVEGTFPDGTKLITIHDPIASENGNLELALHGSFLPVPAMDKFPGIEDNNVPGRIIPGGGSITLNHGRKAVILKVVNTGDRPVQVGSHYHFIEVNPYLVFDRRKAFGMRLNIAAGTATRFEPGESKIVKLISIGGRKVIRGGNGIVDGPTDDAGCSAAMEAVKLRQFGNQEEANTSVGVAGEDRYLTTVISREAYANMYGPTTGDKIQLGDTELYAEIESDFSVYGDECVFGGGKVIREGMGQACGHHYAKSLDTVITNAVIIDHTGIFKADIGIKNGLIVALGKAGNPDIMNDVHPNMIIGANTEVIAGERFIVTAGAIDCHVHFICPQLAHDAIASGITTLVGGGTGPADGTRATTCTPAPSQMKLMLQSTDDLPLNFGFTGKGNSAKPDELHEIIKAGAMGLKLHEDWGSTPAAIDNCLTVAEEYDIQVNIHTDTLNESGFVEHTIAAFKGRTIHTYHSEGAGGGHAPDIIKVCGVKNVLPSSTNPTRPYTSNTIDEHLDMLMVCHHLHKDIPEDVAFAESRIRAETIAAEDILHDMGAISIISSDSQAMGRIGEVISRTWQTAHKMKSQRGSFGPSAADNDNLRIRRYIAKYTINPAIANGFSQFVGSVEVGKLADLVLWKPSFFGAKPEMVIKGGAIAWANMGDPNASIPTPEPVT
;
A
#
# COMPACT_ATOMS: atom_id res chain seq x y z
N MET A 1 22.73 4.90 32.94
CA MET A 1 22.23 3.69 32.24
C MET A 1 23.01 3.35 30.97
N LYS A 2 23.55 4.34 30.21
CA LYS A 2 24.23 4.06 28.93
C LYS A 2 23.33 3.29 27.95
N LEU A 3 22.05 3.69 27.88
CA LEU A 3 21.06 3.06 27.01
C LEU A 3 21.46 3.26 25.55
N THR A 4 21.57 2.16 24.84
CA THR A 4 21.65 2.11 23.38
C THR A 4 20.27 2.37 22.75
N PRO A 5 20.18 2.76 21.47
CA PRO A 5 18.90 2.99 20.80
C PRO A 5 17.91 1.82 20.94
N ARG A 6 18.36 0.58 20.69
CA ARG A 6 17.54 -0.63 20.86
C ARG A 6 17.01 -0.82 22.28
N GLU A 7 17.76 -0.43 23.32
CA GLU A 7 17.28 -0.53 24.71
C GLU A 7 16.20 0.51 25.00
N ALA A 8 16.28 1.70 24.40
CA ALA A 8 15.23 2.70 24.48
C ALA A 8 13.96 2.27 23.72
N GLU A 9 14.10 1.66 22.54
CA GLU A 9 12.98 1.10 21.77
C GLU A 9 12.28 -0.05 22.50
N LYS A 10 13.05 -0.98 23.07
CA LYS A 10 12.49 -2.10 23.85
C LYS A 10 11.78 -1.63 25.12
N LEU A 11 12.21 -0.51 25.71
CA LEU A 11 11.46 0.14 26.79
C LEU A 11 10.12 0.71 26.29
N GLY A 12 10.10 1.30 25.08
CA GLY A 12 8.87 1.71 24.41
C GLY A 12 7.91 0.53 24.16
N LEU A 13 8.44 -0.59 23.65
CA LEU A 13 7.69 -1.84 23.46
C LEU A 13 7.11 -2.34 24.78
N HIS A 14 7.92 -2.40 25.85
CA HIS A 14 7.47 -2.81 27.18
C HIS A 14 6.34 -1.91 27.70
N ASN A 15 6.43 -0.59 27.50
CA ASN A 15 5.36 0.34 27.89
C ASN A 15 4.04 0.06 27.15
N ALA A 16 4.11 -0.26 25.85
CA ALA A 16 2.94 -0.66 25.06
C ALA A 16 2.36 -2.00 25.56
N GLY A 17 3.21 -2.98 25.85
CA GLY A 17 2.79 -4.25 26.45
C GLY A 17 2.13 -4.06 27.81
N TYR A 18 2.70 -3.22 28.69
CA TYR A 18 2.12 -2.92 29.99
C TYR A 18 0.77 -2.18 29.89
N LEU A 19 0.60 -1.30 28.90
CA LEU A 19 -0.70 -0.72 28.60
C LEU A 19 -1.73 -1.80 28.21
N ALA A 20 -1.34 -2.74 27.35
CA ALA A 20 -2.18 -3.87 26.96
C ALA A 20 -2.52 -4.77 28.16
N GLN A 21 -1.56 -5.04 29.05
CA GLN A 21 -1.80 -5.79 30.30
C GLN A 21 -2.84 -5.10 31.20
N LYS A 22 -2.76 -3.77 31.38
CA LYS A 22 -3.77 -3.00 32.13
C LYS A 22 -5.16 -3.03 31.50
N ARG A 23 -5.24 -3.11 30.16
CA ARG A 23 -6.51 -3.26 29.43
C ARG A 23 -7.08 -4.67 29.63
N LEU A 24 -6.24 -5.68 29.47
CA LEU A 24 -6.59 -7.09 29.71
C LEU A 24 -7.06 -7.31 31.15
N ALA A 25 -6.33 -6.81 32.16
CA ALA A 25 -6.64 -6.98 33.58
C ALA A 25 -8.02 -6.43 33.99
N ARG A 26 -8.56 -5.43 33.25
CA ARG A 26 -9.91 -4.91 33.47
C ARG A 26 -10.99 -5.52 32.57
N GLY A 27 -10.66 -6.56 31.79
CA GLY A 27 -11.61 -7.30 30.95
C GLY A 27 -11.75 -6.77 29.52
N LEU A 28 -10.86 -5.90 29.04
CA LEU A 28 -10.92 -5.47 27.64
C LEU A 28 -10.31 -6.53 26.71
N ARG A 29 -11.01 -6.77 25.60
CA ARG A 29 -10.50 -7.56 24.49
C ARG A 29 -9.48 -6.75 23.72
N LEU A 30 -8.30 -7.33 23.54
CA LEU A 30 -7.18 -6.66 22.88
C LEU A 30 -7.34 -6.69 21.36
N ASN A 31 -7.00 -5.58 20.70
CA ASN A 31 -6.85 -5.54 19.25
C ASN A 31 -5.51 -6.13 18.81
N TYR A 32 -5.24 -6.12 17.49
CA TYR A 32 -4.01 -6.67 16.91
C TYR A 32 -2.75 -6.05 17.54
N THR A 33 -2.67 -4.72 17.57
CA THR A 33 -1.48 -4.00 18.07
C THR A 33 -1.22 -4.26 19.55
N GLU A 34 -2.29 -4.32 20.35
CA GLU A 34 -2.19 -4.61 21.78
C GLU A 34 -1.77 -6.06 22.05
N ALA A 35 -2.27 -7.01 21.27
CA ALA A 35 -1.90 -8.42 21.37
C ALA A 35 -0.42 -8.63 21.05
N VAL A 36 0.07 -8.05 19.94
CA VAL A 36 1.49 -8.06 19.54
C VAL A 36 2.36 -7.50 20.67
N ALA A 37 2.04 -6.29 21.14
CA ALA A 37 2.84 -5.62 22.17
C ALA A 37 2.90 -6.42 23.46
N LEU A 38 1.78 -7.01 23.90
CA LEU A 38 1.72 -7.84 25.10
C LEU A 38 2.56 -9.10 24.94
N ILE A 39 2.36 -9.87 23.87
CA ILE A 39 3.07 -11.14 23.64
C ILE A 39 4.58 -10.90 23.54
N ALA A 40 5.01 -9.90 22.77
CA ALA A 40 6.43 -9.56 22.64
C ALA A 40 7.03 -9.12 23.97
N THR A 41 6.32 -8.28 24.74
CA THR A 41 6.77 -7.83 26.07
C THR A 41 6.90 -8.99 27.05
N GLN A 42 5.90 -9.86 27.12
CA GLN A 42 5.95 -11.03 28.02
C GLN A 42 7.06 -12.00 27.64
N THR A 43 7.30 -12.17 26.34
CA THR A 43 8.44 -12.96 25.87
C THR A 43 9.75 -12.38 26.40
N LEU A 44 9.95 -11.06 26.32
CA LEU A 44 11.15 -10.39 26.85
C LEU A 44 11.29 -10.51 28.37
N GLU A 45 10.20 -10.45 29.12
CA GLU A 45 10.23 -10.65 30.59
C GLU A 45 10.69 -12.08 30.93
N PHE A 46 10.18 -13.10 30.23
CA PHE A 46 10.64 -14.47 30.45
C PHE A 46 12.09 -14.70 30.00
N VAL A 47 12.54 -14.02 28.93
CA VAL A 47 13.97 -13.99 28.58
C VAL A 47 14.79 -13.40 29.73
N ARG A 48 14.30 -12.34 30.35
CA ARG A 48 14.99 -11.66 31.46
C ARG A 48 15.06 -12.50 32.73
N ASP A 49 14.05 -13.31 33.02
CA ASP A 49 14.09 -14.26 34.15
C ASP A 49 15.18 -15.32 33.98
N GLY A 50 15.47 -15.72 32.73
CA GLY A 50 16.66 -16.50 32.38
C GLY A 50 16.56 -18.00 32.69
N ASP A 51 15.36 -18.50 32.97
CA ASP A 51 15.07 -19.91 33.26
C ASP A 51 14.37 -20.66 32.10
N LYS A 52 14.11 -19.97 30.99
CA LYS A 52 13.49 -20.53 29.77
C LYS A 52 14.43 -20.47 28.58
N THR A 53 14.37 -21.50 27.74
CA THR A 53 15.02 -21.57 26.44
C THR A 53 14.17 -20.93 25.34
N VAL A 54 14.76 -20.64 24.18
CA VAL A 54 14.04 -20.15 23.00
C VAL A 54 12.87 -21.08 22.65
N ALA A 55 13.09 -22.40 22.64
CA ALA A 55 12.06 -23.38 22.28
C ALA A 55 10.88 -23.38 23.25
N GLU A 56 11.14 -23.21 24.56
CA GLU A 56 10.07 -23.10 25.56
C GLU A 56 9.28 -21.80 25.41
N LEU A 57 9.94 -20.69 25.08
CA LEU A 57 9.25 -19.41 24.85
C LEU A 57 8.39 -19.41 23.58
N MET A 58 8.79 -20.16 22.56
CA MET A 58 7.96 -20.35 21.36
C MET A 58 6.63 -21.05 21.70
N ASP A 59 6.63 -21.95 22.69
CA ASP A 59 5.41 -22.62 23.16
C ASP A 59 4.62 -21.76 24.16
N ILE A 60 5.29 -21.19 25.17
CA ILE A 60 4.68 -20.28 26.16
C ILE A 60 3.96 -19.12 25.47
N GLY A 61 4.55 -18.54 24.43
CA GLY A 61 3.96 -17.45 23.67
C GLY A 61 2.56 -17.74 23.12
N LYS A 62 2.29 -19.00 22.73
CA LYS A 62 0.97 -19.45 22.22
C LYS A 62 -0.07 -19.61 23.32
N GLN A 63 0.36 -19.62 24.57
CA GLN A 63 -0.52 -19.81 25.72
C GLN A 63 -0.96 -18.47 26.31
N ILE A 64 -0.35 -17.35 25.94
CA ILE A 64 -0.57 -16.04 26.59
C ILE A 64 -2.00 -15.54 26.37
N LEU A 65 -2.47 -15.48 25.12
CA LEU A 65 -3.78 -14.95 24.76
C LEU A 65 -4.63 -16.00 24.04
N GLY A 66 -5.90 -16.10 24.42
CA GLY A 66 -6.90 -16.91 23.72
C GLY A 66 -7.87 -16.05 22.92
N ARG A 67 -8.69 -16.70 22.10
CA ARG A 67 -9.70 -16.06 21.23
C ARG A 67 -10.66 -15.14 22.00
N ARG A 68 -11.01 -15.49 23.24
CA ARG A 68 -11.92 -14.66 24.07
C ARG A 68 -11.27 -13.38 24.59
N GLN A 69 -9.95 -13.31 24.67
CA GLN A 69 -9.20 -12.16 25.19
C GLN A 69 -8.85 -11.13 24.11
N VAL A 70 -9.13 -11.43 22.84
CA VAL A 70 -8.83 -10.57 21.71
C VAL A 70 -10.09 -10.24 20.91
N LEU A 71 -10.00 -9.24 20.02
CA LEU A 71 -11.04 -8.96 19.05
C LEU A 71 -11.11 -10.07 18.00
N PRO A 72 -12.29 -10.34 17.40
CA PRO A 72 -12.47 -11.47 16.47
C PRO A 72 -11.54 -11.48 15.25
N ALA A 73 -11.09 -10.31 14.79
CA ALA A 73 -10.15 -10.20 13.67
C ALA A 73 -8.71 -10.62 14.03
N VAL A 74 -8.31 -10.59 15.30
CA VAL A 74 -6.90 -10.79 15.71
C VAL A 74 -6.35 -12.18 15.32
N PRO A 75 -7.07 -13.30 15.51
CA PRO A 75 -6.61 -14.61 15.05
C PRO A 75 -6.35 -14.70 13.54
N HIS A 76 -6.93 -13.81 12.73
CA HIS A 76 -6.74 -13.76 11.28
C HIS A 76 -5.63 -12.80 10.85
N LEU A 77 -5.30 -11.81 11.69
CA LEU A 77 -4.28 -10.80 11.42
C LEU A 77 -2.91 -11.20 11.97
N LEU A 78 -2.89 -12.00 13.04
CA LEU A 78 -1.70 -12.26 13.84
C LEU A 78 -1.15 -13.68 13.61
N ASP A 79 -0.45 -13.86 12.50
CA ASP A 79 0.20 -15.14 12.16
C ASP A 79 1.42 -15.42 13.04
N THR A 80 2.21 -14.38 13.33
CA THR A 80 3.44 -14.50 14.11
C THR A 80 3.71 -13.28 14.97
N VAL A 81 4.33 -13.47 16.13
CA VAL A 81 5.00 -12.41 16.89
C VAL A 81 6.48 -12.74 16.98
N GLN A 82 7.34 -11.76 16.69
CA GLN A 82 8.79 -11.92 16.70
C GLN A 82 9.42 -10.91 17.64
N VAL A 83 10.39 -11.31 18.45
CA VAL A 83 11.14 -10.38 19.29
C VAL A 83 12.53 -10.94 19.58
N GLU A 84 13.52 -10.06 19.74
CA GLU A 84 14.85 -10.44 20.22
C GLU A 84 15.09 -9.96 21.65
N GLY A 85 15.57 -10.88 22.49
CA GLY A 85 15.91 -10.62 23.89
C GLY A 85 17.29 -11.14 24.26
N THR A 86 17.86 -10.61 25.34
CA THR A 86 19.18 -10.99 25.85
C THR A 86 19.07 -12.14 26.85
N PHE A 87 19.25 -13.37 26.38
CA PHE A 87 19.34 -14.55 27.23
C PHE A 87 20.66 -14.58 28.01
N PRO A 88 20.83 -15.50 29.00
CA PRO A 88 22.12 -15.74 29.65
C PRO A 88 23.27 -16.04 28.67
N ASP A 89 22.96 -16.56 27.48
CA ASP A 89 23.91 -16.86 26.41
C ASP A 89 23.90 -15.83 25.25
N GLY A 90 23.40 -14.61 25.50
CA GLY A 90 23.36 -13.50 24.56
C GLY A 90 22.04 -13.36 23.79
N THR A 91 22.01 -12.45 22.82
CA THR A 91 20.79 -12.13 22.06
C THR A 91 20.33 -13.30 21.21
N LYS A 92 19.03 -13.61 21.25
CA LYS A 92 18.37 -14.61 20.38
C LYS A 92 17.03 -14.07 19.88
N LEU A 93 16.66 -14.52 18.68
CA LEU A 93 15.32 -14.36 18.11
C LEU A 93 14.37 -15.43 18.65
N ILE A 94 13.18 -14.99 19.05
CA ILE A 94 12.03 -15.85 19.32
C ILE A 94 10.96 -15.53 18.27
N THR A 95 10.41 -16.56 17.63
CA THR A 95 9.25 -16.44 16.74
C THR A 95 8.13 -17.31 17.26
N ILE A 96 7.02 -16.67 17.66
CA ILE A 96 5.82 -17.34 18.14
C ILE A 96 4.87 -17.45 16.95
N HIS A 97 4.67 -18.66 16.46
CA HIS A 97 3.74 -18.96 15.36
C HIS A 97 2.35 -19.24 15.90
N ASP A 98 1.33 -18.68 15.26
CA ASP A 98 -0.08 -18.85 15.59
C ASP A 98 -0.36 -18.57 17.09
N PRO A 99 -0.02 -17.37 17.60
CA PRO A 99 -0.06 -17.07 19.03
C PRO A 99 -1.45 -17.19 19.65
N ILE A 100 -2.53 -17.07 18.86
CA ILE A 100 -3.90 -17.23 19.34
C ILE A 100 -4.39 -18.67 19.07
N ALA A 101 -3.83 -19.61 19.82
CA ALA A 101 -4.01 -21.06 19.58
C ALA A 101 -5.15 -21.71 20.39
N SER A 102 -5.71 -21.02 21.39
CA SER A 102 -6.71 -21.56 22.31
C SER A 102 -7.93 -20.64 22.47
N GLU A 103 -9.02 -21.17 23.03
CA GLU A 103 -10.20 -20.36 23.39
C GLU A 103 -9.91 -19.36 24.51
N ASN A 104 -9.17 -19.81 25.53
CA ASN A 104 -8.74 -18.98 26.66
C ASN A 104 -7.22 -19.09 26.80
N GLY A 105 -6.57 -17.94 26.95
CA GLY A 105 -5.15 -17.86 27.30
C GLY A 105 -4.92 -18.14 28.79
N ASN A 106 -3.67 -18.36 29.15
CA ASN A 106 -3.20 -18.38 30.53
C ASN A 106 -2.91 -16.95 30.98
N LEU A 107 -3.88 -16.36 31.68
CA LEU A 107 -3.81 -14.96 32.11
C LEU A 107 -2.77 -14.70 33.19
N GLU A 108 -2.30 -15.73 33.90
CA GLU A 108 -1.16 -15.60 34.81
C GLU A 108 0.13 -15.36 34.01
N LEU A 109 0.32 -16.09 32.90
CA LEU A 109 1.42 -15.86 31.97
C LEU A 109 1.29 -14.52 31.24
N ALA A 110 0.07 -14.08 30.91
CA ALA A 110 -0.15 -12.79 30.25
C ALA A 110 0.12 -11.58 31.14
N LEU A 111 0.02 -11.75 32.45
CA LEU A 111 0.20 -10.69 33.45
C LEU A 111 1.47 -10.89 34.29
N HIS A 112 2.36 -11.80 33.88
CA HIS A 112 3.61 -12.06 34.57
C HIS A 112 4.46 -10.80 34.66
N GLY A 113 5.11 -10.60 35.82
CA GLY A 113 5.91 -9.41 36.13
C GLY A 113 5.12 -8.09 36.27
N SER A 114 3.83 -8.04 35.91
CA SER A 114 3.05 -6.79 35.90
C SER A 114 2.51 -6.36 37.27
N PHE A 115 2.41 -7.32 38.21
CA PHE A 115 1.74 -7.18 39.52
C PHE A 115 0.26 -6.74 39.44
N LEU A 116 -0.38 -6.87 38.28
CA LEU A 116 -1.80 -6.63 38.11
C LEU A 116 -2.62 -7.86 38.54
N PRO A 117 -3.84 -7.66 39.08
CA PRO A 117 -4.70 -8.79 39.44
C PRO A 117 -5.17 -9.53 38.18
N VAL A 118 -5.10 -10.86 38.22
CA VAL A 118 -5.60 -11.72 37.15
C VAL A 118 -7.13 -11.64 37.10
N PRO A 119 -7.73 -11.23 35.97
CA PRO A 119 -9.19 -11.14 35.86
C PRO A 119 -9.83 -12.52 35.74
N ALA A 120 -11.05 -12.65 36.26
CA ALA A 120 -11.87 -13.83 36.02
C ALA A 120 -12.28 -13.94 34.53
N MET A 121 -12.39 -15.17 34.02
CA MET A 121 -12.64 -15.46 32.60
C MET A 121 -14.02 -15.04 32.10
N ASP A 122 -14.98 -14.86 33.00
CA ASP A 122 -16.33 -14.37 32.70
C ASP A 122 -16.34 -12.91 32.23
N LYS A 123 -15.30 -12.12 32.55
CA LYS A 123 -15.12 -10.77 32.00
C LYS A 123 -14.93 -10.74 30.47
N PHE A 124 -14.66 -11.89 29.85
CA PHE A 124 -14.45 -12.03 28.42
C PHE A 124 -15.56 -12.89 27.80
N PRO A 125 -16.82 -12.44 27.70
CA PRO A 125 -17.90 -13.24 27.07
C PRO A 125 -17.50 -13.63 25.64
N GLY A 126 -17.94 -14.76 25.11
CA GLY A 126 -17.66 -15.17 23.71
C GLY A 126 -18.32 -14.24 22.69
N ILE A 127 -17.66 -14.01 21.55
CA ILE A 127 -18.21 -13.25 20.40
C ILE A 127 -17.72 -13.98 19.16
N GLU A 128 -18.64 -14.30 18.26
CA GLU A 128 -18.33 -14.79 16.92
C GLU A 128 -18.57 -13.66 15.92
N ASP A 129 -17.57 -13.43 15.08
CA ASP A 129 -17.63 -12.59 13.89
C ASP A 129 -16.85 -13.31 12.81
N ASN A 130 -17.41 -13.39 11.60
CA ASN A 130 -16.82 -14.10 10.46
C ASN A 130 -16.06 -13.16 9.52
N ASN A 131 -15.89 -11.88 9.90
CA ASN A 131 -15.13 -10.93 9.13
C ASN A 131 -13.62 -11.25 9.21
N VAL A 132 -13.00 -11.44 8.04
CA VAL A 132 -11.57 -11.74 7.90
C VAL A 132 -10.95 -10.59 7.12
N PRO A 133 -10.30 -9.61 7.79
CA PRO A 133 -9.78 -8.45 7.09
C PRO A 133 -8.81 -8.86 5.97
N GLY A 134 -8.95 -8.24 4.79
CA GLY A 134 -8.09 -8.57 3.64
C GLY A 134 -8.41 -9.89 2.94
N ARG A 135 -9.54 -10.54 3.25
CA ARG A 135 -9.90 -11.85 2.67
C ARG A 135 -9.84 -11.85 1.15
N ILE A 136 -9.19 -12.88 0.61
CA ILE A 136 -9.22 -13.19 -0.81
C ILE A 136 -10.32 -14.22 -1.07
N ILE A 137 -11.18 -13.93 -2.04
CA ILE A 137 -12.24 -14.83 -2.52
C ILE A 137 -11.84 -15.26 -3.93
N PRO A 138 -11.31 -16.49 -4.10
CA PRO A 138 -10.92 -16.97 -5.41
C PRO A 138 -12.15 -17.22 -6.28
N GLY A 139 -12.01 -16.98 -7.58
CA GLY A 139 -12.97 -17.42 -8.59
C GLY A 139 -13.07 -18.95 -8.69
N GLY A 140 -14.02 -19.45 -9.48
CA GLY A 140 -14.16 -20.88 -9.73
C GLY A 140 -13.04 -21.47 -10.61
N GLY A 141 -12.70 -22.75 -10.39
CA GLY A 141 -11.84 -23.53 -11.27
C GLY A 141 -10.35 -23.59 -10.87
N SER A 142 -9.52 -24.09 -11.79
CA SER A 142 -8.07 -24.19 -11.64
C SER A 142 -7.35 -23.44 -12.78
N ILE A 143 -6.10 -23.05 -12.53
CA ILE A 143 -5.26 -22.35 -13.48
C ILE A 143 -4.32 -23.38 -14.14
N THR A 144 -4.29 -23.39 -15.47
CA THR A 144 -3.33 -24.17 -16.25
C THR A 144 -2.06 -23.38 -16.43
N LEU A 145 -0.92 -23.95 -16.01
CA LEU A 145 0.39 -23.32 -16.14
C LEU A 145 1.04 -23.68 -17.49
N ASN A 146 1.84 -22.74 -18.02
CA ASN A 146 2.73 -22.96 -19.16
C ASN A 146 2.02 -23.46 -20.42
N HIS A 147 0.77 -23.04 -20.63
CA HIS A 147 -0.09 -23.49 -21.72
C HIS A 147 0.55 -23.28 -23.11
N GLY A 148 0.34 -24.23 -24.02
CA GLY A 148 0.79 -24.15 -25.42
C GLY A 148 2.28 -24.46 -25.64
N ARG A 149 3.02 -24.86 -24.60
CA ARG A 149 4.45 -25.18 -24.70
C ARG A 149 4.70 -26.66 -24.98
N LYS A 150 5.73 -26.96 -25.79
CA LYS A 150 6.21 -28.33 -25.99
C LYS A 150 6.62 -28.91 -24.65
N ALA A 151 6.22 -30.13 -24.36
CA ALA A 151 6.43 -30.78 -23.08
C ALA A 151 6.98 -32.20 -23.26
N VAL A 152 7.80 -32.64 -22.31
CA VAL A 152 8.36 -34.00 -22.25
C VAL A 152 8.39 -34.49 -20.80
N ILE A 153 8.21 -35.80 -20.61
CA ILE A 153 8.45 -36.45 -19.32
C ILE A 153 9.79 -37.19 -19.38
N LEU A 154 10.66 -36.94 -18.39
CA LEU A 154 11.95 -37.61 -18.24
C LEU A 154 12.09 -38.23 -16.86
N LYS A 155 12.78 -39.37 -16.80
CA LYS A 155 13.27 -39.93 -15.55
C LYS A 155 14.63 -39.33 -15.21
N VAL A 156 14.76 -38.81 -13.99
CA VAL A 156 15.98 -38.16 -13.49
C VAL A 156 16.46 -38.88 -12.24
N VAL A 157 17.73 -39.27 -12.23
CA VAL A 157 18.38 -39.99 -11.13
C VAL A 157 19.51 -39.15 -10.56
N ASN A 158 19.54 -38.97 -9.24
CA ASN A 158 20.68 -38.36 -8.55
C ASN A 158 21.71 -39.42 -8.19
N THR A 159 22.82 -39.48 -8.92
CA THR A 159 23.95 -40.38 -8.64
C THR A 159 25.00 -39.75 -7.73
N GLY A 160 24.75 -38.53 -7.24
CA GLY A 160 25.60 -37.84 -6.29
C GLY A 160 25.40 -38.32 -4.86
N ASP A 161 26.29 -37.85 -3.98
CA ASP A 161 26.31 -38.13 -2.54
C ASP A 161 25.60 -37.04 -1.69
N ARG A 162 25.06 -36.01 -2.35
CA ARG A 162 24.39 -34.86 -1.73
C ARG A 162 23.05 -34.57 -2.39
N PRO A 163 22.11 -33.94 -1.66
CA PRO A 163 20.85 -33.51 -2.24
C PRO A 163 21.07 -32.45 -3.34
N VAL A 164 20.28 -32.55 -4.40
CA VAL A 164 20.23 -31.57 -5.50
C VAL A 164 18.80 -31.03 -5.61
N GLN A 165 18.64 -29.71 -5.70
CA GLN A 165 17.33 -29.08 -5.84
C GLN A 165 17.33 -28.14 -7.05
N VAL A 166 16.38 -28.32 -7.96
CA VAL A 166 16.31 -27.61 -9.24
C VAL A 166 15.06 -26.74 -9.29
N GLY A 167 15.24 -25.43 -9.46
CA GLY A 167 14.16 -24.45 -9.53
C GLY A 167 13.41 -24.47 -10.87
N SER A 168 12.16 -24.00 -10.84
CA SER A 168 11.21 -23.96 -11.98
C SER A 168 11.79 -23.43 -13.30
N HIS A 169 12.59 -22.37 -13.23
CA HIS A 169 13.10 -21.64 -14.41
C HIS A 169 14.55 -21.95 -14.77
N TYR A 170 15.18 -22.90 -14.08
CA TYR A 170 16.53 -23.31 -14.40
C TYR A 170 16.57 -24.09 -15.74
N HIS A 171 17.51 -23.76 -16.61
CA HIS A 171 17.74 -24.48 -17.87
C HIS A 171 18.10 -25.94 -17.58
N PHE A 172 17.23 -26.88 -17.91
CA PHE A 172 17.33 -28.23 -17.34
C PHE A 172 18.56 -29.00 -17.83
N ILE A 173 19.07 -28.68 -19.03
CA ILE A 173 20.34 -29.23 -19.54
C ILE A 173 21.57 -28.74 -18.74
N GLU A 174 21.48 -27.61 -18.04
CA GLU A 174 22.58 -27.02 -17.26
C GLU A 174 22.68 -27.60 -15.85
N VAL A 175 21.76 -28.46 -15.41
CA VAL A 175 21.71 -28.91 -14.01
C VAL A 175 22.95 -29.73 -13.64
N ASN A 176 23.17 -29.86 -12.33
CA ASN A 176 24.29 -30.58 -11.72
C ASN A 176 24.67 -31.86 -12.50
N PRO A 177 25.97 -32.09 -12.79
CA PRO A 177 26.43 -33.24 -13.59
C PRO A 177 26.08 -34.61 -12.97
N TYR A 178 25.81 -34.67 -11.66
CA TYR A 178 25.40 -35.90 -10.97
C TYR A 178 23.91 -36.25 -11.15
N LEU A 179 23.13 -35.40 -11.81
CA LEU A 179 21.80 -35.78 -12.28
C LEU A 179 21.92 -36.44 -13.66
N VAL A 180 21.50 -37.70 -13.75
CA VAL A 180 21.51 -38.52 -14.96
C VAL A 180 20.10 -38.62 -15.53
N PHE A 181 19.95 -38.19 -16.79
CA PHE A 181 18.72 -38.20 -17.59
C PHE A 181 19.06 -37.93 -19.06
N ASP A 182 18.06 -37.91 -19.94
CA ASP A 182 18.26 -37.58 -21.35
C ASP A 182 18.47 -36.07 -21.55
N ARG A 183 19.75 -35.65 -21.62
CA ARG A 183 20.11 -34.22 -21.76
C ARG A 183 19.76 -33.66 -23.12
N ARG A 184 19.71 -34.51 -24.16
CA ARG A 184 19.30 -34.09 -25.51
C ARG A 184 17.84 -33.65 -25.50
N LYS A 185 16.96 -34.41 -24.82
CA LYS A 185 15.54 -34.06 -24.67
C LYS A 185 15.27 -32.91 -23.70
N ALA A 186 16.21 -32.61 -22.80
CA ALA A 186 16.15 -31.47 -21.91
C ALA A 186 16.71 -30.16 -22.51
N PHE A 187 17.31 -30.21 -23.70
CA PHE A 187 17.84 -29.03 -24.39
C PHE A 187 16.71 -28.03 -24.69
N GLY A 188 16.85 -26.78 -24.23
CA GLY A 188 15.82 -25.76 -24.38
C GLY A 188 14.60 -25.94 -23.48
N MET A 189 14.69 -26.77 -22.44
CA MET A 189 13.57 -27.09 -21.54
C MET A 189 13.84 -26.63 -20.10
N ARG A 190 12.75 -26.41 -19.35
CA ARG A 190 12.74 -26.14 -17.90
C ARG A 190 11.62 -26.95 -17.21
N LEU A 191 11.61 -27.02 -15.88
CA LEU A 191 10.56 -27.76 -15.14
C LEU A 191 9.17 -27.15 -15.36
N ASN A 192 8.17 -28.00 -15.62
CA ASN A 192 6.75 -27.61 -15.68
C ASN A 192 6.11 -27.66 -14.29
N ILE A 193 6.52 -26.75 -13.41
CA ILE A 193 6.04 -26.59 -12.04
C ILE A 193 5.68 -25.12 -11.80
N ALA A 194 5.03 -24.82 -10.68
CA ALA A 194 4.69 -23.46 -10.29
C ALA A 194 5.95 -22.57 -10.21
N ALA A 195 5.88 -21.36 -10.77
CA ALA A 195 6.97 -20.39 -10.75
C ALA A 195 7.53 -20.18 -9.33
N GLY A 196 8.85 -20.15 -9.18
CA GLY A 196 9.50 -19.99 -7.89
C GLY A 196 9.60 -21.27 -7.03
N THR A 197 8.93 -22.37 -7.40
CA THR A 197 9.10 -23.67 -6.72
C THR A 197 10.28 -24.47 -7.30
N ALA A 198 10.59 -25.61 -6.68
CA ALA A 198 11.69 -26.47 -7.07
C ALA A 198 11.36 -27.96 -6.88
N THR A 199 12.05 -28.82 -7.63
CA THR A 199 12.07 -30.26 -7.40
C THR A 199 13.36 -30.66 -6.72
N ARG A 200 13.26 -31.35 -5.58
CA ARG A 200 14.39 -31.86 -4.81
C ARG A 200 14.68 -33.33 -5.15
N PHE A 201 15.94 -33.71 -5.17
CA PHE A 201 16.45 -35.05 -5.43
C PHE A 201 17.44 -35.44 -4.33
N GLU A 202 17.06 -36.37 -3.46
CA GLU A 202 17.98 -36.93 -2.46
C GLU A 202 19.04 -37.85 -3.11
N PRO A 203 20.18 -38.12 -2.46
CA PRO A 203 21.18 -39.06 -2.97
C PRO A 203 20.57 -40.42 -3.33
N GLY A 204 20.81 -40.90 -4.55
CA GLY A 204 20.26 -42.16 -5.08
C GLY A 204 18.79 -42.10 -5.50
N GLU A 205 18.10 -40.98 -5.29
CA GLU A 205 16.68 -40.84 -5.63
C GLU A 205 16.46 -40.76 -7.15
N SER A 206 15.39 -41.39 -7.61
CA SER A 206 14.90 -41.30 -8.99
C SER A 206 13.50 -40.69 -9.00
N LYS A 207 13.30 -39.62 -9.76
CA LYS A 207 11.99 -38.97 -9.95
C LYS A 207 11.65 -38.80 -11.42
N ILE A 208 10.37 -38.88 -11.73
CA ILE A 208 9.82 -38.53 -13.03
C ILE A 208 9.47 -37.05 -13.00
N VAL A 209 9.99 -36.27 -13.93
CA VAL A 209 9.72 -34.82 -14.04
C VAL A 209 9.08 -34.47 -15.37
N LYS A 210 8.21 -33.48 -15.34
CA LYS A 210 7.64 -32.85 -16.54
C LYS A 210 8.50 -31.64 -16.87
N LEU A 211 8.98 -31.56 -18.10
CA LEU A 211 9.68 -30.40 -18.64
C LEU A 211 8.83 -29.74 -19.72
N ILE A 212 8.99 -28.43 -19.87
CA ILE A 212 8.41 -27.62 -20.94
C ILE A 212 9.47 -26.74 -21.58
N SER A 213 9.29 -26.42 -22.86
CA SER A 213 10.21 -25.54 -23.60
C SER A 213 10.26 -24.14 -23.00
N ILE A 214 11.44 -23.50 -23.01
CA ILE A 214 11.54 -22.07 -22.77
C ILE A 214 10.76 -21.29 -23.84
N GLY A 215 10.30 -20.09 -23.48
CA GLY A 215 9.55 -19.17 -24.32
C GLY A 215 10.44 -18.08 -24.90
N GLY A 216 9.83 -16.99 -25.37
CA GLY A 216 10.52 -15.81 -25.87
C GLY A 216 11.41 -16.11 -27.07
N ARG A 217 12.62 -15.54 -27.05
CA ARG A 217 13.64 -15.75 -28.10
C ARG A 217 14.28 -17.14 -28.08
N LYS A 218 14.00 -17.94 -27.04
CA LYS A 218 14.55 -19.26 -26.79
C LYS A 218 16.08 -19.29 -26.83
N VAL A 219 16.68 -18.48 -25.97
CA VAL A 219 18.13 -18.38 -25.82
C VAL A 219 18.51 -18.87 -24.42
N ILE A 220 19.40 -19.85 -24.35
CA ILE A 220 19.96 -20.34 -23.09
C ILE A 220 21.19 -19.50 -22.76
N ARG A 221 21.30 -19.08 -21.50
CA ARG A 221 22.46 -18.38 -20.93
C ARG A 221 22.66 -18.83 -19.49
N GLY A 222 23.90 -18.74 -19.00
CA GLY A 222 24.22 -18.97 -17.60
C GLY A 222 24.41 -20.44 -17.23
N GLY A 223 24.12 -20.77 -15.98
CA GLY A 223 24.22 -22.15 -15.48
C GLY A 223 25.65 -22.67 -15.43
N ASN A 224 25.93 -23.81 -16.07
CA ASN A 224 27.28 -24.38 -16.17
C ASN A 224 28.01 -23.93 -17.44
N GLY A 225 27.37 -23.15 -18.31
CA GLY A 225 27.90 -22.79 -19.63
C GLY A 225 28.06 -24.03 -20.53
N ILE A 226 27.14 -25.00 -20.45
CA ILE A 226 27.05 -26.09 -21.43
C ILE A 226 26.47 -25.55 -22.74
N VAL A 227 25.56 -24.58 -22.64
CA VAL A 227 24.92 -23.88 -23.74
C VAL A 227 24.95 -22.37 -23.47
N ASP A 228 25.42 -21.60 -24.43
CA ASP A 228 25.21 -20.14 -24.48
C ASP A 228 24.80 -19.79 -25.91
N GLY A 229 23.50 -19.62 -26.14
CA GLY A 229 22.98 -19.41 -27.48
C GLY A 229 21.54 -19.86 -27.71
N PRO A 230 21.04 -19.70 -28.95
CA PRO A 230 19.69 -20.09 -29.34
C PRO A 230 19.47 -21.61 -29.27
N THR A 231 18.23 -22.04 -29.05
CA THR A 231 17.86 -23.46 -29.05
C THR A 231 17.57 -23.98 -30.46
N ASP A 232 18.60 -24.09 -31.30
CA ASP A 232 18.54 -24.68 -32.64
C ASP A 232 19.30 -26.04 -32.71
N ASP A 233 19.22 -26.71 -33.85
CA ASP A 233 19.82 -28.05 -34.04
C ASP A 233 21.36 -28.03 -33.94
N ALA A 234 21.98 -26.94 -34.39
CA ALA A 234 23.42 -26.73 -34.30
C ALA A 234 23.84 -26.57 -32.82
N GLY A 235 23.10 -25.75 -32.07
CA GLY A 235 23.25 -25.57 -30.63
C GLY A 235 23.04 -26.86 -29.85
N CYS A 236 22.05 -27.67 -30.22
CA CYS A 236 21.82 -28.98 -29.59
C CYS A 236 23.03 -29.92 -29.79
N SER A 237 23.61 -29.94 -30.99
CA SER A 237 24.77 -30.77 -31.30
C SER A 237 25.99 -30.35 -30.49
N ALA A 238 26.30 -29.06 -30.46
CA ALA A 238 27.39 -28.49 -29.66
C ALA A 238 27.18 -28.72 -28.15
N ALA A 239 25.95 -28.57 -27.66
CA ALA A 239 25.60 -28.84 -26.26
C ALA A 239 25.90 -30.29 -25.88
N MET A 240 25.53 -31.26 -26.73
CA MET A 240 25.78 -32.67 -26.46
C MET A 240 27.27 -33.05 -26.52
N GLU A 241 28.06 -32.36 -27.35
CA GLU A 241 29.52 -32.48 -27.32
C GLU A 241 30.08 -31.96 -25.99
N ALA A 242 29.62 -30.80 -25.51
CA ALA A 242 30.01 -30.24 -24.23
C ALA A 242 29.60 -31.13 -23.04
N VAL A 243 28.38 -31.69 -23.06
CA VAL A 243 27.89 -32.66 -22.07
C VAL A 243 28.81 -33.87 -21.99
N LYS A 244 29.21 -34.42 -23.14
CA LYS A 244 30.12 -35.57 -23.21
C LYS A 244 31.53 -35.20 -22.73
N LEU A 245 32.08 -34.10 -23.22
CA LEU A 245 33.44 -33.64 -22.90
C LEU A 245 33.58 -33.33 -21.40
N ARG A 246 32.59 -32.68 -20.81
CA ARG A 246 32.57 -32.27 -19.40
C ARG A 246 31.93 -33.29 -18.46
N GLN A 247 31.61 -34.48 -18.97
CA GLN A 247 31.11 -35.62 -18.20
C GLN A 247 29.83 -35.32 -17.40
N PHE A 248 28.89 -34.57 -17.99
CA PHE A 248 27.58 -34.37 -17.40
C PHE A 248 26.74 -35.64 -17.58
N GLY A 249 26.12 -36.10 -16.49
CA GLY A 249 25.30 -37.31 -16.47
C GLY A 249 24.24 -37.29 -17.57
N ASN A 250 24.35 -38.24 -18.50
CA ASN A 250 23.47 -38.33 -19.65
C ASN A 250 23.12 -39.80 -19.92
N GLN A 251 21.83 -40.08 -20.06
CA GLN A 251 21.32 -41.39 -20.44
C GLN A 251 20.15 -41.22 -21.40
N GLU A 252 20.27 -41.74 -22.61
CA GLU A 252 19.20 -41.67 -23.61
C GLU A 252 17.99 -42.49 -23.17
N GLU A 253 16.80 -41.90 -23.30
CA GLU A 253 15.54 -42.53 -22.91
C GLU A 253 14.66 -42.71 -24.15
N ALA A 254 14.62 -43.90 -24.74
CA ALA A 254 13.95 -44.11 -26.03
C ALA A 254 12.43 -43.81 -26.01
N ASN A 255 11.74 -44.17 -24.91
CA ASN A 255 10.28 -44.11 -24.79
C ASN A 255 9.81 -42.98 -23.86
N THR A 256 9.94 -41.73 -24.29
CA THR A 256 9.46 -40.56 -23.53
C THR A 256 8.14 -40.05 -24.09
N SER A 257 7.17 -39.73 -23.21
CA SER A 257 5.96 -39.02 -23.62
C SER A 257 6.30 -37.58 -23.99
N VAL A 258 5.99 -37.18 -25.22
CA VAL A 258 6.16 -35.82 -25.75
C VAL A 258 4.81 -35.30 -26.22
N GLY A 259 4.53 -34.03 -25.98
CA GLY A 259 3.26 -33.40 -26.37
C GLY A 259 3.25 -31.90 -26.07
N VAL A 260 2.07 -31.36 -25.81
CA VAL A 260 1.86 -29.92 -25.55
C VAL A 260 1.12 -29.72 -24.22
N ALA A 261 1.64 -28.85 -23.37
CA ALA A 261 0.99 -28.50 -22.10
C ALA A 261 -0.33 -27.76 -22.37
N GLY A 262 -1.42 -28.19 -21.73
CA GLY A 262 -2.78 -27.71 -21.95
C GLY A 262 -3.61 -28.60 -22.88
N GLU A 263 -2.98 -29.31 -23.81
CA GLU A 263 -3.65 -30.26 -24.71
C GLU A 263 -3.56 -31.69 -24.18
N ASP A 264 -2.38 -32.09 -23.68
CA ASP A 264 -2.17 -33.39 -23.07
C ASP A 264 -2.30 -33.30 -21.54
N ARG A 265 -3.32 -33.98 -21.00
CA ARG A 265 -3.62 -34.01 -19.56
C ARG A 265 -2.44 -34.49 -18.71
N TYR A 266 -1.62 -35.43 -19.20
CA TYR A 266 -0.49 -35.97 -18.44
C TYR A 266 0.70 -35.01 -18.39
N LEU A 267 0.85 -34.17 -19.41
CA LEU A 267 1.92 -33.16 -19.51
C LEU A 267 1.55 -31.81 -18.90
N THR A 268 0.25 -31.59 -18.67
CA THR A 268 -0.28 -30.35 -18.10
C THR A 268 -0.03 -30.29 -16.59
N THR A 269 0.30 -29.09 -16.10
CA THR A 269 0.37 -28.77 -14.68
C THR A 269 -0.71 -27.75 -14.37
N VAL A 270 -1.50 -28.03 -13.34
CA VAL A 270 -2.59 -27.16 -12.88
C VAL A 270 -2.37 -26.78 -11.42
N ILE A 271 -2.81 -25.58 -11.05
CA ILE A 271 -2.78 -25.07 -9.67
C ILE A 271 -4.18 -24.57 -9.30
N SER A 272 -4.59 -24.74 -8.04
CA SER A 272 -5.84 -24.13 -7.56
C SER A 272 -5.68 -22.59 -7.50
N ARG A 273 -6.77 -21.85 -7.69
CA ARG A 273 -6.74 -20.39 -7.55
C ARG A 273 -6.30 -19.93 -6.17
N GLU A 274 -6.69 -20.65 -5.12
CA GLU A 274 -6.24 -20.38 -3.74
C GLU A 274 -4.72 -20.53 -3.60
N ALA A 275 -4.14 -21.63 -4.09
CA ALA A 275 -2.69 -21.83 -4.03
C ALA A 275 -1.94 -20.80 -4.90
N TYR A 276 -2.51 -20.42 -6.04
CA TYR A 276 -1.98 -19.35 -6.89
C TYR A 276 -1.99 -18.00 -6.15
N ALA A 277 -3.11 -17.62 -5.56
CA ALA A 277 -3.25 -16.36 -4.84
C ALA A 277 -2.30 -16.26 -3.64
N ASN A 278 -2.10 -17.38 -2.91
CA ASN A 278 -1.15 -17.45 -1.80
C ASN A 278 0.32 -17.28 -2.24
N MET A 279 0.64 -17.62 -3.50
CA MET A 279 2.00 -17.57 -4.04
C MET A 279 2.31 -16.27 -4.79
N TYR A 280 1.36 -15.78 -5.58
CA TYR A 280 1.57 -14.70 -6.55
C TYR A 280 0.58 -13.55 -6.41
N GLY A 281 -0.32 -13.61 -5.45
CA GLY A 281 -1.45 -12.70 -5.35
C GLY A 281 -2.62 -13.11 -6.25
N PRO A 282 -3.81 -12.58 -5.99
CA PRO A 282 -5.03 -12.93 -6.72
C PRO A 282 -4.96 -12.52 -8.19
N THR A 283 -5.67 -13.23 -9.06
CA THR A 283 -5.69 -12.99 -10.51
C THR A 283 -7.10 -12.68 -11.01
N THR A 284 -7.28 -12.47 -12.32
CA THR A 284 -8.55 -12.04 -12.94
C THR A 284 -9.76 -12.79 -12.39
N GLY A 285 -10.78 -12.06 -11.93
CA GLY A 285 -12.02 -12.58 -11.34
C GLY A 285 -11.96 -12.94 -9.85
N ASP A 286 -10.78 -13.03 -9.25
CA ASP A 286 -10.64 -13.11 -7.79
C ASP A 286 -11.03 -11.77 -7.16
N LYS A 287 -11.48 -11.82 -5.91
CA LYS A 287 -11.88 -10.62 -5.15
C LYS A 287 -11.06 -10.47 -3.88
N ILE A 288 -10.82 -9.23 -3.47
CA ILE A 288 -10.09 -8.87 -2.26
C ILE A 288 -10.96 -7.95 -1.42
N GLN A 289 -11.15 -8.30 -0.15
CA GLN A 289 -11.73 -7.39 0.83
C GLN A 289 -10.73 -6.30 1.19
N LEU A 290 -11.13 -5.03 1.17
CA LEU A 290 -10.25 -3.91 1.49
C LEU A 290 -10.23 -3.65 3.00
N GLY A 291 -9.14 -4.00 3.67
CA GLY A 291 -9.02 -3.89 5.12
C GLY A 291 -10.09 -4.73 5.82
N ASP A 292 -10.70 -4.19 6.86
CA ASP A 292 -11.84 -4.74 7.57
C ASP A 292 -13.20 -4.19 7.07
N THR A 293 -13.21 -3.48 5.94
CA THR A 293 -14.42 -2.90 5.35
C THR A 293 -15.28 -3.93 4.63
N GLU A 294 -16.50 -3.56 4.27
CA GLU A 294 -17.35 -4.37 3.39
C GLU A 294 -17.07 -4.19 1.89
N LEU A 295 -15.96 -3.56 1.48
CA LEU A 295 -15.64 -3.30 0.07
C LEU A 295 -14.84 -4.46 -0.53
N TYR A 296 -15.27 -4.95 -1.70
CA TYR A 296 -14.62 -6.03 -2.44
C TYR A 296 -14.12 -5.54 -3.81
N ALA A 297 -12.81 -5.54 -3.98
CA ALA A 297 -12.14 -5.26 -5.25
C ALA A 297 -12.01 -6.55 -6.07
N GLU A 298 -12.55 -6.58 -7.28
CA GLU A 298 -12.37 -7.69 -8.23
C GLU A 298 -11.24 -7.35 -9.22
N ILE A 299 -10.35 -8.32 -9.47
CA ILE A 299 -9.28 -8.15 -10.46
C ILE A 299 -9.87 -8.19 -11.88
N GLU A 300 -9.83 -7.05 -12.57
CA GLU A 300 -10.43 -6.87 -13.90
C GLU A 300 -9.58 -7.51 -15.02
N SER A 301 -8.26 -7.52 -14.85
CA SER A 301 -7.31 -8.14 -15.77
C SER A 301 -5.99 -8.51 -15.07
N ASP A 302 -5.26 -9.47 -15.62
CA ASP A 302 -3.91 -9.86 -15.18
C ASP A 302 -2.99 -9.92 -16.41
N PHE A 303 -1.85 -9.24 -16.34
CA PHE A 303 -0.85 -9.22 -17.40
C PHE A 303 0.11 -10.42 -17.34
N SER A 304 0.00 -11.26 -16.32
CA SER A 304 0.86 -12.43 -16.11
C SER A 304 0.62 -13.50 -17.19
N VAL A 305 1.69 -14.19 -17.56
CA VAL A 305 1.61 -15.45 -18.33
C VAL A 305 1.76 -16.59 -17.33
N TYR A 306 0.69 -17.36 -17.09
CA TYR A 306 0.67 -18.30 -15.97
C TYR A 306 1.78 -19.35 -16.03
N GLY A 307 2.64 -19.38 -15.01
CA GLY A 307 3.84 -20.21 -14.92
C GLY A 307 5.16 -19.49 -15.25
N ASP A 308 5.11 -18.23 -15.69
CA ASP A 308 6.24 -17.31 -15.92
C ASP A 308 6.19 -16.09 -14.96
N GLU A 309 5.57 -16.22 -13.78
CA GLU A 309 5.49 -15.16 -12.76
C GLU A 309 6.90 -14.76 -12.27
N CYS A 310 7.13 -13.47 -12.12
CA CYS A 310 8.39 -12.92 -11.65
C CYS A 310 8.46 -13.05 -10.12
N VAL A 311 9.19 -14.05 -9.61
CA VAL A 311 9.36 -14.23 -8.15
C VAL A 311 10.84 -14.30 -7.78
N PHE A 312 11.24 -13.46 -6.83
CA PHE A 312 12.60 -13.39 -6.29
C PHE A 312 12.82 -14.28 -5.07
N GLY A 313 14.05 -14.81 -4.93
CA GLY A 313 14.49 -15.60 -3.78
C GLY A 313 15.37 -16.80 -4.15
N GLY A 314 15.89 -17.48 -3.12
CA GLY A 314 16.73 -18.67 -3.27
C GLY A 314 16.05 -19.76 -4.11
N GLY A 315 16.64 -20.09 -5.26
CA GLY A 315 16.11 -21.11 -6.17
C GLY A 315 14.88 -20.70 -6.99
N LYS A 316 14.44 -19.44 -6.96
CA LYS A 316 13.22 -18.97 -7.64
C LYS A 316 13.48 -18.54 -9.10
N VAL A 317 12.66 -17.61 -9.61
CA VAL A 317 12.60 -17.25 -11.04
C VAL A 317 13.63 -16.19 -11.41
N ILE A 318 13.70 -15.10 -10.66
CA ILE A 318 14.58 -13.96 -10.95
C ILE A 318 16.01 -14.32 -10.56
N ARG A 319 16.72 -14.96 -11.49
CA ARG A 319 18.11 -15.39 -11.40
C ARG A 319 18.75 -15.32 -12.79
N GLU A 320 20.07 -15.21 -12.81
CA GLU A 320 20.92 -15.10 -14.01
C GLU A 320 20.53 -16.11 -15.10
N GLY A 321 20.31 -15.63 -16.33
CA GLY A 321 19.93 -16.43 -17.48
C GLY A 321 18.48 -16.98 -17.46
N MET A 322 17.76 -16.79 -16.36
CA MET A 322 16.40 -17.28 -16.12
C MET A 322 15.43 -16.10 -16.21
N GLY A 323 14.69 -15.75 -15.15
CA GLY A 323 13.85 -14.55 -15.13
C GLY A 323 14.63 -13.24 -15.15
N GLN A 324 15.92 -13.27 -14.77
CA GLN A 324 16.84 -12.16 -14.97
C GLN A 324 17.57 -12.35 -16.31
N ALA A 325 17.40 -11.41 -17.22
CA ALA A 325 18.03 -11.41 -18.53
C ALA A 325 19.54 -11.15 -18.45
N CYS A 326 20.27 -11.73 -19.41
CA CYS A 326 21.73 -11.63 -19.52
C CYS A 326 22.13 -11.18 -20.93
N GLY A 327 23.23 -10.42 -21.04
CA GLY A 327 23.76 -9.99 -22.34
C GLY A 327 23.05 -8.79 -22.97
N HIS A 328 22.54 -7.85 -22.17
CA HIS A 328 22.00 -6.57 -22.64
C HIS A 328 22.64 -5.38 -21.91
N HIS A 329 22.60 -4.21 -22.55
CA HIS A 329 23.12 -2.97 -21.98
C HIS A 329 22.19 -2.44 -20.87
N TYR A 330 22.75 -1.85 -19.80
CA TYR A 330 22.00 -1.38 -18.62
C TYR A 330 20.85 -0.40 -18.97
N ALA A 331 21.00 0.35 -20.07
CA ALA A 331 19.98 1.27 -20.57
C ALA A 331 18.65 0.58 -20.91
N LYS A 332 18.66 -0.75 -21.10
CA LYS A 332 17.45 -1.56 -21.33
C LYS A 332 16.90 -2.21 -20.06
N SER A 333 17.69 -2.26 -18.98
CA SER A 333 17.27 -2.84 -17.71
C SER A 333 16.45 -1.83 -16.90
N LEU A 334 15.44 -2.31 -16.19
CA LEU A 334 14.77 -1.53 -15.14
C LEU A 334 15.75 -1.18 -14.01
N ASP A 335 15.50 -0.09 -13.29
CA ASP A 335 16.21 0.19 -12.03
C ASP A 335 15.58 -0.64 -10.91
N THR A 336 14.25 -0.68 -10.84
CA THR A 336 13.49 -1.49 -9.90
C THR A 336 12.28 -2.10 -10.61
N VAL A 337 11.90 -3.32 -10.22
CA VAL A 337 10.62 -3.94 -10.59
C VAL A 337 9.81 -4.24 -9.34
N ILE A 338 8.53 -3.87 -9.32
CA ILE A 338 7.57 -4.35 -8.33
C ILE A 338 6.83 -5.54 -8.95
N THR A 339 7.01 -6.74 -8.41
CA THR A 339 6.50 -7.97 -9.04
C THR A 339 5.08 -8.30 -8.61
N ASN A 340 4.24 -8.82 -9.52
CA ASN A 340 2.93 -9.39 -9.21
C ASN A 340 1.98 -8.48 -8.40
N ALA A 341 2.06 -7.16 -8.57
CA ALA A 341 1.27 -6.21 -7.80
C ALA A 341 -0.20 -6.22 -8.21
N VAL A 342 -1.11 -6.22 -7.23
CA VAL A 342 -2.50 -5.84 -7.46
C VAL A 342 -2.58 -4.32 -7.43
N ILE A 343 -2.86 -3.69 -8.56
CA ILE A 343 -2.95 -2.24 -8.67
C ILE A 343 -4.41 -1.83 -8.48
N ILE A 344 -4.66 -0.94 -7.52
CA ILE A 344 -5.94 -0.24 -7.39
C ILE A 344 -5.68 1.22 -7.74
N ASP A 345 -6.27 1.68 -8.84
CA ASP A 345 -6.17 3.04 -9.33
C ASP A 345 -7.53 3.49 -9.89
N HIS A 346 -7.75 4.78 -10.05
CA HIS A 346 -8.97 5.29 -10.67
C HIS A 346 -9.16 4.78 -12.12
N THR A 347 -8.08 4.45 -12.81
CA THR A 347 -8.09 3.87 -14.17
C THR A 347 -8.60 2.43 -14.20
N GLY A 348 -8.40 1.64 -13.15
CA GLY A 348 -8.73 0.22 -13.14
C GLY A 348 -8.24 -0.53 -11.90
N ILE A 349 -8.68 -1.78 -11.76
CA ILE A 349 -8.19 -2.72 -10.76
C ILE A 349 -7.62 -3.94 -11.47
N PHE A 350 -6.30 -4.07 -11.53
CA PHE A 350 -5.65 -5.10 -12.35
C PHE A 350 -4.36 -5.60 -11.72
N LYS A 351 -3.85 -6.74 -12.19
CA LYS A 351 -2.59 -7.32 -11.72
C LYS A 351 -1.50 -7.20 -12.77
N ALA A 352 -0.34 -6.65 -12.38
CA ALA A 352 0.80 -6.47 -13.25
C ALA A 352 2.12 -6.39 -12.46
N ASP A 353 3.25 -6.58 -13.15
CA ASP A 353 4.53 -6.06 -12.70
C ASP A 353 4.60 -4.55 -13.01
N ILE A 354 5.30 -3.79 -12.17
CA ILE A 354 5.53 -2.33 -12.34
C ILE A 354 7.01 -2.11 -12.59
N GLY A 355 7.36 -1.56 -13.75
CA GLY A 355 8.74 -1.21 -14.10
C GLY A 355 9.08 0.23 -13.75
N ILE A 356 10.15 0.44 -12.99
CA ILE A 356 10.64 1.76 -12.58
C ILE A 356 12.02 2.03 -13.20
N LYS A 357 12.20 3.23 -13.75
CA LYS A 357 13.48 3.73 -14.28
C LYS A 357 13.60 5.24 -14.05
N ASN A 358 14.73 5.71 -13.55
CA ASN A 358 15.02 7.11 -13.27
C ASN A 358 13.90 7.78 -12.42
N GLY A 359 13.37 7.03 -11.46
CA GLY A 359 12.29 7.46 -10.58
C GLY A 359 10.90 7.58 -11.21
N LEU A 360 10.73 7.13 -12.46
CA LEU A 360 9.45 7.14 -13.18
C LEU A 360 8.91 5.73 -13.38
N ILE A 361 7.59 5.62 -13.46
CA ILE A 361 6.90 4.40 -13.95
C ILE A 361 7.12 4.34 -15.46
N VAL A 362 7.87 3.36 -15.96
CA VAL A 362 8.18 3.26 -17.41
C VAL A 362 7.37 2.21 -18.15
N ALA A 363 6.75 1.28 -17.43
CA ALA A 363 5.84 0.30 -17.99
C ALA A 363 5.03 -0.40 -16.89
N LEU A 364 3.82 -0.82 -17.24
CA LEU A 364 2.95 -1.70 -16.46
C LEU A 364 2.63 -2.90 -17.34
N GLY A 365 2.89 -4.11 -16.84
CA GLY A 365 2.66 -5.31 -17.65
C GLY A 365 3.44 -6.52 -17.14
N LYS A 366 3.95 -7.33 -18.07
CA LYS A 366 4.74 -8.53 -17.76
C LYS A 366 6.23 -8.22 -17.86
N ALA A 367 6.92 -8.28 -16.73
CA ALA A 367 8.37 -8.13 -16.65
C ALA A 367 9.08 -9.48 -16.86
N GLY A 368 10.42 -9.45 -16.89
CA GLY A 368 11.25 -10.64 -16.84
C GLY A 368 12.31 -10.68 -17.94
N ASN A 369 12.54 -11.88 -18.50
CA ASN A 369 13.57 -12.11 -19.48
C ASN A 369 12.98 -12.54 -20.84
N PRO A 370 13.08 -11.68 -21.88
CA PRO A 370 12.57 -12.01 -23.22
C PRO A 370 13.33 -13.16 -23.89
N ASP A 371 14.47 -13.61 -23.37
CA ASP A 371 15.17 -14.80 -23.89
C ASP A 371 14.43 -16.10 -23.60
N ILE A 372 13.64 -16.16 -22.52
CA ILE A 372 13.06 -17.43 -22.02
C ILE A 372 11.58 -17.34 -21.65
N MET A 373 10.99 -16.14 -21.65
CA MET A 373 9.58 -15.88 -21.31
C MET A 373 8.87 -15.23 -22.50
N ASN A 374 7.62 -15.63 -22.72
CA ASN A 374 6.77 -14.97 -23.70
C ASN A 374 6.27 -13.63 -23.17
N ASP A 375 5.92 -12.72 -24.08
CA ASP A 375 5.17 -11.48 -23.81
C ASP A 375 5.81 -10.52 -22.79
N VAL A 376 7.13 -10.62 -22.58
CA VAL A 376 7.87 -9.64 -21.78
C VAL A 376 7.83 -8.29 -22.48
N HIS A 377 7.30 -7.28 -21.80
CA HIS A 377 7.20 -5.94 -22.36
C HIS A 377 8.62 -5.39 -22.67
N PRO A 378 8.85 -4.72 -23.82
CA PRO A 378 10.18 -4.28 -24.24
C PRO A 378 10.92 -3.39 -23.22
N ASN A 379 10.18 -2.62 -22.42
CA ASN A 379 10.72 -1.75 -21.37
C ASN A 379 10.68 -2.37 -19.97
N MET A 380 10.47 -3.69 -19.84
CA MET A 380 10.34 -4.39 -18.55
C MET A 380 11.34 -5.53 -18.39
N ILE A 381 12.54 -5.35 -18.95
CA ILE A 381 13.61 -6.32 -18.81
C ILE A 381 14.20 -6.23 -17.41
N ILE A 382 14.18 -7.35 -16.69
CA ILE A 382 14.88 -7.49 -15.41
C ILE A 382 16.33 -7.87 -15.72
N GLY A 383 17.28 -6.99 -15.41
CA GLY A 383 18.71 -7.19 -15.65
C GLY A 383 19.50 -7.41 -14.37
N ALA A 384 20.83 -7.48 -14.51
CA ALA A 384 21.74 -7.57 -13.35
C ALA A 384 21.74 -6.29 -12.48
N ASN A 385 21.27 -5.17 -13.03
CA ASN A 385 21.20 -3.86 -12.36
C ASN A 385 19.77 -3.49 -11.95
N THR A 386 18.88 -4.48 -11.80
CA THR A 386 17.48 -4.27 -11.43
C THR A 386 17.23 -4.76 -10.00
N GLU A 387 16.76 -3.88 -9.12
CA GLU A 387 16.25 -4.22 -7.79
C GLU A 387 14.83 -4.81 -7.88
N VAL A 388 14.44 -5.60 -6.88
CA VAL A 388 13.12 -6.24 -6.80
C VAL A 388 12.38 -5.85 -5.52
N ILE A 389 11.16 -5.36 -5.68
CA ILE A 389 10.18 -5.24 -4.61
C ILE A 389 9.10 -6.31 -4.84
N ALA A 390 8.90 -7.20 -3.87
CA ALA A 390 7.92 -8.29 -3.98
C ALA A 390 6.49 -7.78 -3.73
N GLY A 391 5.67 -7.69 -4.78
CA GLY A 391 4.29 -7.21 -4.72
C GLY A 391 3.22 -8.30 -4.62
N GLU A 392 3.58 -9.59 -4.73
CA GLU A 392 2.66 -10.75 -4.73
C GLU A 392 1.73 -10.90 -3.50
N ARG A 393 1.89 -10.07 -2.46
CA ARG A 393 1.06 -10.07 -1.25
C ARG A 393 0.42 -8.71 -0.97
N PHE A 394 0.61 -7.76 -1.88
CA PHE A 394 0.30 -6.37 -1.64
C PHE A 394 -0.61 -5.81 -2.72
N ILE A 395 -1.45 -4.89 -2.29
CA ILE A 395 -2.10 -3.93 -3.16
C ILE A 395 -1.13 -2.75 -3.33
N VAL A 396 -0.98 -2.25 -4.55
CA VAL A 396 -0.26 -1.02 -4.88
C VAL A 396 -1.26 0.06 -5.27
N THR A 397 -1.11 1.24 -4.68
CA THR A 397 -1.82 2.46 -5.09
C THR A 397 -0.82 3.55 -5.45
N ALA A 398 -1.28 4.60 -6.11
CA ALA A 398 -0.54 5.86 -6.10
C ALA A 398 -0.40 6.38 -4.66
N GLY A 399 0.67 7.13 -4.40
CA GLY A 399 0.77 7.93 -3.19
C GLY A 399 -0.35 8.96 -3.13
N ALA A 400 -0.94 9.13 -1.95
CA ALA A 400 -2.03 10.08 -1.76
C ALA A 400 -1.53 11.53 -1.87
N ILE A 401 -2.46 12.41 -2.22
CA ILE A 401 -2.25 13.84 -2.40
C ILE A 401 -3.24 14.56 -1.52
N ASP A 402 -2.73 15.23 -0.50
CA ASP A 402 -3.54 16.08 0.36
C ASP A 402 -3.38 17.53 -0.09
N CYS A 403 -4.47 18.13 -0.55
CA CYS A 403 -4.48 19.49 -1.08
C CYS A 403 -5.22 20.49 -0.19
N HIS A 404 -5.34 20.22 1.12
CA HIS A 404 -5.78 21.22 2.09
C HIS A 404 -4.91 21.15 3.36
N VAL A 405 -3.61 21.43 3.20
CA VAL A 405 -2.61 21.30 4.28
C VAL A 405 -2.29 22.65 4.90
N HIS A 406 -2.44 22.75 6.21
CA HIS A 406 -1.91 23.87 6.99
C HIS A 406 -0.51 23.51 7.48
N PHE A 407 0.52 24.22 7.01
CA PHE A 407 1.91 23.96 7.41
C PHE A 407 2.23 24.55 8.80
N ILE A 408 1.52 24.04 9.83
CA ILE A 408 1.60 24.49 11.23
C ILE A 408 2.86 23.96 11.91
N CYS A 409 3.26 22.73 11.64
CA CYS A 409 4.48 22.14 12.20
C CYS A 409 5.08 21.11 11.23
N PRO A 410 6.39 20.80 11.30
CA PRO A 410 7.00 19.84 10.39
C PRO A 410 6.59 18.38 10.70
N GLN A 411 6.11 18.08 11.91
CA GLN A 411 5.73 16.71 12.30
C GLN A 411 4.62 16.13 11.42
N LEU A 412 3.71 16.98 10.92
CA LEU A 412 2.64 16.54 10.02
C LEU A 412 3.17 15.87 8.75
N ALA A 413 4.39 16.21 8.29
CA ALA A 413 5.00 15.57 7.13
C ALA A 413 5.33 14.10 7.40
N HIS A 414 5.77 13.77 8.62
CA HIS A 414 6.02 12.40 9.04
C HIS A 414 4.71 11.61 9.19
N ASP A 415 3.67 12.20 9.79
CA ASP A 415 2.36 11.55 9.89
C ASP A 415 1.71 11.36 8.50
N ALA A 416 1.90 12.32 7.59
CA ALA A 416 1.43 12.23 6.21
C ALA A 416 2.08 11.04 5.49
N ILE A 417 3.41 10.99 5.43
CA ILE A 417 4.11 9.94 4.69
C ILE A 417 3.92 8.57 5.34
N ALA A 418 3.90 8.47 6.67
CA ALA A 418 3.61 7.21 7.36
C ALA A 418 2.20 6.68 7.04
N SER A 419 1.24 7.56 6.73
CA SER A 419 -0.11 7.16 6.31
C SER A 419 -0.22 6.80 4.83
N GLY A 420 0.78 7.11 3.98
CA GLY A 420 0.75 6.88 2.54
C GLY A 420 0.53 8.14 1.67
N ILE A 421 0.61 9.34 2.26
CA ILE A 421 0.56 10.60 1.51
C ILE A 421 1.96 10.94 0.99
N THR A 422 2.07 11.28 -0.29
CA THR A 422 3.36 11.60 -0.96
C THR A 422 3.43 13.02 -1.50
N THR A 423 2.30 13.76 -1.49
CA THR A 423 2.21 15.14 -1.96
C THR A 423 1.35 15.97 -1.02
N LEU A 424 1.85 17.15 -0.64
CA LEU A 424 1.19 18.11 0.25
C LEU A 424 1.01 19.44 -0.47
N VAL A 425 -0.23 19.92 -0.55
CA VAL A 425 -0.57 21.23 -1.10
C VAL A 425 -1.38 22.03 -0.08
N GLY A 426 -0.96 23.27 0.14
CA GLY A 426 -1.60 24.19 1.06
C GLY A 426 -0.68 25.33 1.43
N GLY A 427 -0.76 25.89 2.63
CA GLY A 427 0.01 27.09 2.98
C GLY A 427 0.27 27.22 4.47
N GLY A 428 1.29 27.98 4.83
CA GLY A 428 1.64 28.20 6.22
C GLY A 428 3.10 28.57 6.43
N THR A 429 3.40 29.05 7.64
CA THR A 429 4.75 29.49 8.03
C THR A 429 5.10 29.02 9.44
N GLY A 430 4.64 27.83 9.85
CA GLY A 430 4.69 27.36 11.23
C GLY A 430 3.45 27.75 12.04
N PRO A 431 3.49 27.68 13.39
CA PRO A 431 2.30 27.77 14.24
C PRO A 431 1.83 29.22 14.50
N ALA A 432 2.00 30.11 13.52
CA ALA A 432 1.45 31.46 13.57
C ALA A 432 -0.08 31.42 13.45
N ASP A 433 -0.80 32.35 14.08
CA ASP A 433 -2.27 32.33 14.10
C ASP A 433 -2.88 32.37 12.70
N GLY A 434 -2.28 33.13 11.77
CA GLY A 434 -2.70 33.13 10.37
C GLY A 434 -2.58 31.75 9.68
N THR A 435 -1.58 30.95 10.03
CA THR A 435 -1.41 29.57 9.51
C THR A 435 -2.30 28.58 10.24
N ARG A 436 -2.51 28.76 11.54
CA ARG A 436 -3.45 27.95 12.33
C ARG A 436 -4.90 28.09 11.85
N ALA A 437 -5.22 29.23 11.24
CA ALA A 437 -6.53 29.51 10.66
C ALA A 437 -6.59 29.28 9.14
N THR A 438 -5.52 29.56 8.39
CA THR A 438 -5.59 29.61 6.91
C THR A 438 -4.39 28.97 6.22
N THR A 439 -4.62 28.28 5.10
CA THR A 439 -3.58 27.78 4.20
C THR A 439 -2.93 28.90 3.37
N CYS A 440 -2.25 29.84 4.03
CA CYS A 440 -1.56 30.94 3.37
C CYS A 440 -0.09 30.98 3.81
N THR A 441 0.81 31.04 2.83
CA THR A 441 2.22 31.44 2.98
C THR A 441 2.34 32.88 2.46
N PRO A 442 2.20 33.92 3.31
CA PRO A 442 1.81 35.24 2.81
C PRO A 442 2.93 36.07 2.14
N ALA A 443 4.14 36.07 2.70
CA ALA A 443 5.22 36.95 2.22
C ALA A 443 6.21 36.23 1.31
N PRO A 444 6.78 36.89 0.27
CA PRO A 444 7.83 36.31 -0.57
C PRO A 444 9.04 35.74 0.20
N SER A 445 9.43 36.39 1.29
CA SER A 445 10.51 35.90 2.17
C SER A 445 10.16 34.59 2.87
N GLN A 446 8.89 34.43 3.28
CA GLN A 446 8.38 33.20 3.90
C GLN A 446 8.22 32.09 2.87
N MET A 447 7.75 32.41 1.66
CA MET A 447 7.67 31.46 0.55
C MET A 447 9.04 30.83 0.27
N LYS A 448 10.08 31.67 0.14
CA LYS A 448 11.47 31.21 0.01
C LYS A 448 11.88 30.30 1.15
N LEU A 449 11.60 30.68 2.40
CA LEU A 449 11.98 29.88 3.57
C LEU A 449 11.26 28.54 3.64
N MET A 450 9.98 28.48 3.27
CA MET A 450 9.20 27.23 3.27
C MET A 450 9.69 26.27 2.18
N LEU A 451 9.98 26.77 0.98
CA LEU A 451 10.63 25.99 -0.07
C LEU A 451 11.98 25.43 0.40
N GLN A 452 12.83 26.27 1.00
CA GLN A 452 14.12 25.82 1.54
C GLN A 452 13.99 24.84 2.72
N SER A 453 12.97 25.02 3.57
CA SER A 453 12.78 24.20 4.76
C SER A 453 12.29 22.79 4.43
N THR A 454 11.70 22.57 3.26
CA THR A 454 11.08 21.30 2.86
C THR A 454 11.88 20.56 1.79
N ASP A 455 13.02 21.12 1.34
CA ASP A 455 13.83 20.64 0.22
C ASP A 455 14.38 19.21 0.42
N ASP A 456 14.61 18.81 1.68
CA ASP A 456 15.14 17.49 2.04
C ASP A 456 14.05 16.46 2.45
N LEU A 457 12.77 16.88 2.49
CA LEU A 457 11.68 15.98 2.86
C LEU A 457 11.23 15.17 1.64
N PRO A 458 11.09 13.83 1.73
CA PRO A 458 10.77 12.98 0.58
C PRO A 458 9.26 13.01 0.24
N LEU A 459 8.74 14.21 -0.03
CA LEU A 459 7.36 14.54 -0.35
C LEU A 459 7.37 15.60 -1.45
N ASN A 460 6.34 15.63 -2.31
CA ASN A 460 6.15 16.77 -3.20
C ASN A 460 5.42 17.90 -2.43
N PHE A 461 5.81 19.16 -2.61
CA PHE A 461 5.20 20.31 -1.93
C PHE A 461 4.66 21.33 -2.92
N GLY A 462 3.46 21.85 -2.65
CA GLY A 462 2.89 23.03 -3.28
C GLY A 462 2.43 24.04 -2.23
N PHE A 463 2.94 25.27 -2.30
CA PHE A 463 2.59 26.33 -1.36
C PHE A 463 1.60 27.33 -1.98
N THR A 464 0.58 27.71 -1.22
CA THR A 464 -0.44 28.68 -1.62
C THR A 464 -0.23 30.02 -0.92
N GLY A 465 -0.29 31.10 -1.71
CA GLY A 465 -0.28 32.47 -1.19
C GLY A 465 -1.64 32.91 -0.64
N LYS A 466 -1.70 34.11 -0.05
CA LYS A 466 -2.97 34.73 0.36
C LYS A 466 -3.62 35.41 -0.85
N GLY A 467 -4.84 35.01 -1.18
CA GLY A 467 -5.62 35.57 -2.29
C GLY A 467 -6.57 36.71 -1.90
N ASN A 468 -6.76 36.96 -0.60
CA ASN A 468 -7.66 38.00 -0.08
C ASN A 468 -7.10 39.41 -0.28
N SER A 469 -7.22 39.94 -1.49
CA SER A 469 -6.97 41.35 -1.79
C SER A 469 -7.92 41.82 -2.88
N ALA A 470 -8.41 43.06 -2.78
CA ALA A 470 -9.19 43.71 -3.83
C ALA A 470 -8.30 44.36 -4.92
N LYS A 471 -6.98 44.18 -4.84
CA LYS A 471 -5.98 44.68 -5.79
C LYS A 471 -4.97 43.58 -6.15
N PRO A 472 -4.45 43.56 -7.39
CA PRO A 472 -3.67 42.42 -7.88
C PRO A 472 -2.18 42.49 -7.50
N ASP A 473 -1.68 43.66 -7.10
CA ASP A 473 -0.26 43.97 -6.95
C ASP A 473 0.50 42.93 -6.10
N GLU A 474 0.04 42.69 -4.87
CA GLU A 474 0.68 41.74 -3.94
C GLU A 474 0.47 40.26 -4.34
N LEU A 475 -0.61 39.96 -5.07
CA LEU A 475 -0.88 38.60 -5.56
C LEU A 475 0.15 38.22 -6.62
N HIS A 476 0.50 39.15 -7.51
CA HIS A 476 1.58 38.92 -8.49
C HIS A 476 2.93 38.64 -7.82
N GLU A 477 3.24 39.33 -6.72
CA GLU A 477 4.50 39.16 -5.99
C GLU A 477 4.61 37.78 -5.34
N ILE A 478 3.56 37.32 -4.65
CA ILE A 478 3.62 36.03 -3.96
C ILE A 478 3.64 34.84 -4.94
N ILE A 479 2.96 34.96 -6.09
CA ILE A 479 3.04 33.96 -7.16
C ILE A 479 4.46 33.90 -7.73
N LYS A 480 5.04 35.05 -8.08
CA LYS A 480 6.44 35.13 -8.56
C LYS A 480 7.45 34.62 -7.54
N ALA A 481 7.14 34.68 -6.24
CA ALA A 481 7.98 34.17 -5.18
C ALA A 481 7.96 32.63 -5.05
N GLY A 482 6.98 31.96 -5.66
CA GLY A 482 6.87 30.49 -5.68
C GLY A 482 5.50 29.93 -5.30
N ALA A 483 4.47 30.75 -5.06
CA ALA A 483 3.13 30.21 -4.83
C ALA A 483 2.58 29.53 -6.11
N MET A 484 2.08 28.31 -5.97
CA MET A 484 1.45 27.55 -7.06
C MET A 484 -0.08 27.68 -7.08
N GLY A 485 -0.64 28.43 -6.14
CA GLY A 485 -2.07 28.71 -6.00
C GLY A 485 -2.31 29.80 -4.96
N LEU A 486 -3.57 30.22 -4.82
CA LEU A 486 -3.98 31.23 -3.83
C LEU A 486 -5.15 30.74 -2.98
N LYS A 487 -5.14 31.05 -1.69
CA LYS A 487 -6.26 30.80 -0.77
C LYS A 487 -7.04 32.09 -0.50
N LEU A 488 -8.34 32.08 -0.79
CA LEU A 488 -9.33 33.01 -0.26
C LEU A 488 -9.90 32.45 1.04
N HIS A 489 -9.85 33.22 2.13
CA HIS A 489 -10.36 32.82 3.43
C HIS A 489 -11.17 33.92 4.11
N GLU A 490 -12.24 33.56 4.82
CA GLU A 490 -13.13 34.54 5.47
C GLU A 490 -12.42 35.37 6.55
N ASP A 491 -11.52 34.76 7.34
CA ASP A 491 -10.66 35.44 8.32
C ASP A 491 -9.79 36.57 7.73
N TRP A 492 -9.55 36.55 6.41
CA TRP A 492 -8.88 37.64 5.68
C TRP A 492 -9.84 38.45 4.80
N GLY A 493 -11.14 38.12 4.79
CA GLY A 493 -12.20 38.73 4.00
C GLY A 493 -12.43 38.07 2.63
N SER A 494 -13.30 37.06 2.57
CA SER A 494 -13.72 36.39 1.33
C SER A 494 -14.84 37.14 0.61
N THR A 495 -14.63 38.43 0.37
CA THR A 495 -15.63 39.32 -0.23
C THR A 495 -15.69 39.17 -1.75
N PRO A 496 -16.81 39.53 -2.43
CA PRO A 496 -16.91 39.51 -3.89
C PRO A 496 -15.78 40.26 -4.62
N ALA A 497 -15.29 41.37 -4.07
CA ALA A 497 -14.19 42.14 -4.65
C ALA A 497 -12.86 41.38 -4.60
N ALA A 498 -12.56 40.71 -3.48
CA ALA A 498 -11.37 39.88 -3.34
C ALA A 498 -11.45 38.62 -4.22
N ILE A 499 -12.63 37.98 -4.27
CA ILE A 499 -12.90 36.82 -5.12
C ILE A 499 -12.64 37.18 -6.60
N ASP A 500 -13.22 38.26 -7.08
CA ASP A 500 -13.11 38.67 -8.48
C ASP A 500 -11.67 39.01 -8.87
N ASN A 501 -10.96 39.75 -8.02
CA ASN A 501 -9.56 40.12 -8.23
C ASN A 501 -8.65 38.89 -8.21
N CYS A 502 -8.78 38.02 -7.22
CA CYS A 502 -7.99 36.80 -7.09
C CYS A 502 -8.15 35.88 -8.31
N LEU A 503 -9.39 35.64 -8.74
CA LEU A 503 -9.67 34.84 -9.94
C LEU A 503 -9.18 35.51 -11.23
N THR A 504 -9.14 36.85 -11.30
CA THR A 504 -8.55 37.55 -12.45
C THR A 504 -7.04 37.29 -12.52
N VAL A 505 -6.34 37.42 -11.40
CA VAL A 505 -4.90 37.13 -11.32
C VAL A 505 -4.61 35.66 -11.59
N ALA A 506 -5.48 34.75 -11.16
CA ALA A 506 -5.31 33.32 -11.39
C ALA A 506 -5.32 32.96 -12.89
N GLU A 507 -6.21 33.56 -13.68
CA GLU A 507 -6.26 33.37 -15.14
C GLU A 507 -4.99 33.89 -15.84
N GLU A 508 -4.34 34.92 -15.29
CA GLU A 508 -3.08 35.45 -15.85
C GLU A 508 -1.88 34.51 -15.63
N TYR A 509 -1.91 33.71 -14.56
CA TYR A 509 -0.78 32.87 -14.13
C TYR A 509 -1.02 31.37 -14.29
N ASP A 510 -2.22 30.95 -14.70
CA ASP A 510 -2.62 29.53 -14.81
C ASP A 510 -2.44 28.76 -13.49
N ILE A 511 -3.00 29.32 -12.41
CA ILE A 511 -2.96 28.73 -11.07
C ILE A 511 -4.35 28.50 -10.51
N GLN A 512 -4.48 27.53 -9.60
CA GLN A 512 -5.74 27.26 -8.91
C GLN A 512 -5.99 28.28 -7.79
N VAL A 513 -7.27 28.68 -7.64
CA VAL A 513 -7.76 29.42 -6.46
C VAL A 513 -8.57 28.49 -5.58
N ASN A 514 -8.21 28.45 -4.31
CA ASN A 514 -8.87 27.68 -3.26
C ASN A 514 -9.68 28.65 -2.40
N ILE A 515 -10.91 28.30 -2.02
CA ILE A 515 -11.77 29.21 -1.26
C ILE A 515 -12.42 28.55 -0.04
N HIS A 516 -12.35 29.29 1.06
CA HIS A 516 -13.21 29.23 2.23
C HIS A 516 -14.10 30.48 2.19
N THR A 517 -15.41 30.28 2.05
CA THR A 517 -16.36 31.36 1.76
C THR A 517 -16.83 32.10 3.03
N ASP A 518 -17.57 33.19 2.87
CA ASP A 518 -18.05 34.06 3.95
C ASP A 518 -19.18 33.38 4.76
N THR A 519 -18.84 32.70 5.85
CA THR A 519 -19.80 31.99 6.72
C THR A 519 -20.87 32.93 7.25
N LEU A 520 -20.46 34.16 7.59
CA LEU A 520 -21.29 35.19 8.19
C LEU A 520 -22.32 35.76 7.21
N ASN A 521 -22.15 35.53 5.91
CA ASN A 521 -22.90 36.19 4.84
C ASN A 521 -22.79 37.72 4.92
N GLU A 522 -21.66 38.24 5.41
CA GLU A 522 -21.45 39.67 5.65
C GLU A 522 -21.54 40.47 4.34
N SER A 523 -20.90 39.98 3.28
CA SER A 523 -20.91 40.61 1.96
C SER A 523 -22.02 40.10 1.03
N GLY A 524 -22.79 39.09 1.46
CA GLY A 524 -23.88 38.47 0.72
C GLY A 524 -23.98 36.96 0.94
N PHE A 525 -25.07 36.35 0.46
CA PHE A 525 -25.28 34.89 0.49
C PHE A 525 -24.49 34.15 -0.60
N VAL A 526 -24.51 32.81 -0.55
CA VAL A 526 -23.76 31.92 -1.45
C VAL A 526 -23.97 32.22 -2.94
N GLU A 527 -25.16 32.63 -3.37
CA GLU A 527 -25.43 33.01 -4.76
C GLU A 527 -24.63 34.25 -5.23
N HIS A 528 -24.30 35.16 -4.32
CA HIS A 528 -23.49 36.35 -4.62
C HIS A 528 -22.01 35.97 -4.78
N THR A 529 -21.52 35.05 -3.93
CA THR A 529 -20.18 34.46 -4.06
C THR A 529 -20.06 33.66 -5.35
N ILE A 530 -21.07 32.84 -5.70
CA ILE A 530 -21.13 32.13 -6.98
C ILE A 530 -21.15 33.11 -8.16
N ALA A 531 -21.89 34.21 -8.07
CA ALA A 531 -21.90 35.25 -9.09
C ALA A 531 -20.52 35.92 -9.23
N ALA A 532 -19.79 36.14 -8.14
CA ALA A 532 -18.44 36.69 -8.14
C ALA A 532 -17.42 35.76 -8.83
N PHE A 533 -17.66 34.45 -8.86
CA PHE A 533 -16.83 33.52 -9.64
C PHE A 533 -16.87 33.83 -11.15
N LYS A 534 -17.99 34.37 -11.65
CA LYS A 534 -18.20 34.68 -13.08
C LYS A 534 -17.93 33.49 -14.01
N GLY A 535 -18.22 32.28 -13.53
CA GLY A 535 -18.01 31.04 -14.29
C GLY A 535 -16.55 30.58 -14.39
N ARG A 536 -15.58 31.25 -13.75
CA ARG A 536 -14.17 30.84 -13.70
C ARG A 536 -13.95 29.66 -12.75
N THR A 537 -12.93 28.86 -13.02
CA THR A 537 -12.61 27.68 -12.22
C THR A 537 -12.24 28.06 -10.79
N ILE A 538 -12.82 27.39 -9.79
CA ILE A 538 -12.46 27.59 -8.38
C ILE A 538 -12.61 26.30 -7.59
N HIS A 539 -11.71 26.08 -6.63
CA HIS A 539 -11.74 24.92 -5.74
C HIS A 539 -12.35 25.35 -4.41
N THR A 540 -13.57 24.88 -4.11
CA THR A 540 -14.21 25.12 -2.81
C THR A 540 -13.73 24.08 -1.81
N TYR A 541 -13.04 24.54 -0.76
CA TYR A 541 -12.68 23.70 0.38
C TYR A 541 -13.91 23.38 1.24
N HIS A 542 -13.83 22.28 2.01
CA HIS A 542 -14.84 21.79 2.96
C HIS A 542 -16.27 22.20 2.58
N SER A 543 -16.68 21.77 1.39
CA SER A 543 -17.85 22.30 0.67
C SER A 543 -19.17 22.05 1.39
N GLU A 544 -19.20 21.15 2.37
CA GLU A 544 -20.33 20.93 3.26
C GLU A 544 -20.57 22.08 4.26
N GLY A 545 -19.49 22.77 4.67
CA GLY A 545 -19.53 24.02 5.43
C GLY A 545 -19.20 23.95 6.92
N ALA A 546 -18.98 22.80 7.57
CA ALA A 546 -18.57 22.73 8.97
C ALA A 546 -17.16 23.28 9.14
N GLY A 547 -16.25 22.94 8.21
CA GLY A 547 -14.93 23.55 8.09
C GLY A 547 -14.98 25.04 7.72
N GLY A 548 -16.12 25.53 7.21
CA GLY A 548 -16.46 26.93 7.01
C GLY A 548 -16.98 27.29 5.63
N GLY A 549 -17.77 28.36 5.57
CA GLY A 549 -18.46 28.82 4.38
C GLY A 549 -19.92 29.19 4.65
N HIS A 550 -20.54 29.89 3.70
CA HIS A 550 -21.91 30.44 3.80
C HIS A 550 -22.87 29.54 4.58
N ALA A 551 -23.31 30.02 5.74
CA ALA A 551 -24.26 29.30 6.57
C ALA A 551 -25.70 29.56 6.09
N PRO A 552 -26.56 28.52 5.92
CA PRO A 552 -26.26 27.09 6.08
C PRO A 552 -25.95 26.35 4.76
N ASP A 553 -25.88 27.05 3.62
CA ASP A 553 -26.14 26.46 2.31
C ASP A 553 -24.98 26.51 1.31
N ILE A 554 -23.74 26.70 1.78
CA ILE A 554 -22.52 26.60 0.96
C ILE A 554 -22.46 25.31 0.12
N ILE A 555 -23.02 24.20 0.63
CA ILE A 555 -23.05 22.91 -0.07
C ILE A 555 -23.70 22.95 -1.46
N LYS A 556 -24.49 23.99 -1.78
CA LYS A 556 -25.00 24.27 -3.14
C LYS A 556 -23.89 24.33 -4.20
N VAL A 557 -22.66 24.70 -3.84
CA VAL A 557 -21.54 24.80 -4.78
C VAL A 557 -21.18 23.46 -5.43
N CYS A 558 -21.56 22.32 -4.82
CA CYS A 558 -21.38 21.00 -5.42
C CYS A 558 -22.18 20.81 -6.72
N GLY A 559 -23.20 21.64 -6.96
CA GLY A 559 -23.99 21.65 -8.20
C GLY A 559 -23.51 22.66 -9.25
N VAL A 560 -22.42 23.39 -9.00
CA VAL A 560 -21.95 24.48 -9.86
C VAL A 560 -20.82 23.97 -10.76
N LYS A 561 -21.00 24.07 -12.09
CA LYS A 561 -20.14 23.42 -13.08
C LYS A 561 -18.65 23.80 -13.02
N ASN A 562 -18.35 25.06 -12.74
CA ASN A 562 -16.98 25.60 -12.66
C ASN A 562 -16.35 25.44 -11.27
N VAL A 563 -17.03 24.76 -10.35
CA VAL A 563 -16.51 24.49 -9.00
C VAL A 563 -15.91 23.10 -8.94
N LEU A 564 -14.75 22.98 -8.32
CA LEU A 564 -14.09 21.73 -7.95
C LEU A 564 -14.28 21.52 -6.43
N PRO A 565 -15.33 20.82 -5.97
CA PRO A 565 -15.63 20.73 -4.55
C PRO A 565 -14.77 19.66 -3.84
N SER A 566 -14.17 20.03 -2.71
CA SER A 566 -13.57 19.10 -1.75
C SER A 566 -14.26 19.10 -0.39
N SER A 567 -13.98 18.05 0.38
CA SER A 567 -14.32 17.91 1.79
C SER A 567 -13.06 17.75 2.63
N THR A 568 -13.16 18.14 3.91
CA THR A 568 -12.12 17.87 4.91
C THR A 568 -12.55 16.68 5.77
N ASN A 569 -11.59 16.05 6.44
CA ASN A 569 -11.79 14.68 6.91
C ASN A 569 -12.50 14.46 8.26
N PRO A 570 -12.65 15.42 9.19
CA PRO A 570 -13.29 15.10 10.47
C PRO A 570 -14.79 14.81 10.37
N THR A 571 -15.48 15.40 9.40
CA THR A 571 -16.91 15.13 9.14
C THR A 571 -17.13 13.74 8.51
N ARG A 572 -16.06 13.03 8.12
CA ARG A 572 -16.12 11.87 7.24
C ARG A 572 -16.01 10.55 8.03
N PRO A 573 -16.96 9.62 7.87
CA PRO A 573 -18.35 9.89 7.54
C PRO A 573 -19.11 10.51 8.71
N TYR A 574 -20.39 10.82 8.51
CA TYR A 574 -21.28 11.18 9.62
C TYR A 574 -21.42 10.01 10.62
N THR A 575 -21.05 10.21 11.89
CA THR A 575 -21.12 9.20 12.95
C THR A 575 -21.80 9.75 14.21
N SER A 576 -21.98 8.90 15.23
CA SER A 576 -22.67 9.27 16.48
C SER A 576 -22.05 10.46 17.20
N ASN A 577 -20.72 10.61 17.14
CA ASN A 577 -20.00 11.65 17.90
C ASN A 577 -19.64 12.87 17.02
N THR A 578 -20.00 12.84 15.73
CA THR A 578 -19.52 13.87 14.79
C THR A 578 -20.01 15.26 15.20
N ILE A 579 -21.29 15.42 15.56
CA ILE A 579 -21.86 16.74 15.92
C ILE A 579 -21.23 17.29 17.21
N ASP A 580 -21.23 16.48 18.26
CA ASP A 580 -20.70 16.89 19.56
C ASP A 580 -19.22 17.28 19.49
N GLU A 581 -18.42 16.50 18.76
CA GLU A 581 -17.00 16.80 18.53
C GLU A 581 -16.81 18.13 17.78
N HIS A 582 -17.59 18.37 16.73
CA HIS A 582 -17.36 19.52 15.85
C HIS A 582 -17.81 20.83 16.48
N LEU A 583 -18.85 20.81 17.32
CA LEU A 583 -19.32 22.01 18.01
C LEU A 583 -18.22 22.56 18.93
N ASP A 584 -17.66 21.71 19.80
CA ASP A 584 -16.57 22.11 20.70
C ASP A 584 -15.29 22.47 19.94
N MET A 585 -14.95 21.69 18.89
CA MET A 585 -13.79 21.98 18.04
C MET A 585 -13.88 23.37 17.40
N LEU A 586 -15.05 23.70 16.81
CA LEU A 586 -15.28 24.99 16.19
C LEU A 586 -15.15 26.13 17.20
N MET A 587 -15.76 25.98 18.38
CA MET A 587 -15.69 27.00 19.43
C MET A 587 -14.26 27.28 19.86
N VAL A 588 -13.42 26.24 19.99
CA VAL A 588 -12.00 26.39 20.31
C VAL A 588 -11.22 27.02 19.15
N CYS A 589 -11.40 26.55 17.92
CA CYS A 589 -10.67 27.02 16.74
C CYS A 589 -10.92 28.50 16.44
N HIS A 590 -12.14 28.98 16.65
CA HIS A 590 -12.52 30.38 16.40
C HIS A 590 -12.54 31.27 17.65
N HIS A 591 -12.03 30.78 18.79
CA HIS A 591 -11.98 31.53 20.06
C HIS A 591 -13.36 32.06 20.53
N LEU A 592 -14.40 31.27 20.27
CA LEU A 592 -15.79 31.59 20.64
C LEU A 592 -16.03 31.30 22.12
N HIS A 593 -16.97 32.03 22.72
CA HIS A 593 -17.31 31.91 24.14
C HIS A 593 -18.72 31.36 24.31
N LYS A 594 -18.85 30.23 25.02
CA LYS A 594 -20.14 29.55 25.26
C LYS A 594 -21.19 30.38 26.02
N ASP A 595 -20.74 31.39 26.75
CA ASP A 595 -21.63 32.28 27.50
C ASP A 595 -22.10 33.49 26.64
N ILE A 596 -21.65 33.60 25.39
CA ILE A 596 -22.11 34.62 24.43
C ILE A 596 -23.15 33.97 23.49
N PRO A 597 -24.44 34.38 23.52
CA PRO A 597 -25.49 33.78 22.71
C PRO A 597 -25.20 33.84 21.20
N GLU A 598 -24.61 34.93 20.72
CA GLU A 598 -24.25 35.13 19.31
C GLU A 598 -23.19 34.13 18.84
N ASP A 599 -22.20 33.83 19.69
CA ASP A 599 -21.13 32.87 19.41
C ASP A 599 -21.69 31.43 19.32
N VAL A 600 -22.60 31.09 20.22
CA VAL A 600 -23.30 29.79 20.20
C VAL A 600 -24.18 29.69 18.95
N ALA A 601 -24.95 30.74 18.64
CA ALA A 601 -25.80 30.76 17.45
C ALA A 601 -24.97 30.66 16.15
N PHE A 602 -23.80 31.30 16.08
CA PHE A 602 -22.87 31.14 14.98
C PHE A 602 -22.38 29.69 14.86
N ALA A 603 -21.97 29.07 15.97
CA ALA A 603 -21.49 27.70 15.99
C ALA A 603 -22.57 26.69 15.57
N GLU A 604 -23.79 26.83 16.10
CA GLU A 604 -24.96 26.01 15.74
C GLU A 604 -25.37 26.22 14.28
N SER A 605 -25.22 27.43 13.73
CA SER A 605 -25.51 27.68 12.32
C SER A 605 -24.50 27.00 11.38
N ARG A 606 -23.28 26.72 11.85
CA ARG A 606 -22.17 26.15 11.08
C ARG A 606 -22.11 24.62 11.16
N ILE A 607 -22.31 24.03 12.35
CA ILE A 607 -22.25 22.58 12.56
C ILE A 607 -23.65 21.98 12.40
N ARG A 608 -23.92 21.30 11.27
CA ARG A 608 -25.27 20.84 10.92
C ARG A 608 -25.26 19.36 10.56
N ALA A 609 -26.09 18.58 11.24
CA ALA A 609 -26.22 17.14 10.98
C ALA A 609 -26.72 16.85 9.56
N GLU A 610 -27.60 17.70 9.04
CA GLU A 610 -28.22 17.54 7.73
C GLU A 610 -27.21 17.71 6.60
N THR A 611 -26.34 18.73 6.66
CA THR A 611 -25.33 18.96 5.60
C THR A 611 -24.20 17.94 5.68
N ILE A 612 -23.78 17.54 6.87
CA ILE A 612 -22.77 16.48 7.08
C ILE A 612 -23.30 15.12 6.60
N ALA A 613 -24.59 14.81 6.82
CA ALA A 613 -25.22 13.61 6.29
C ALA A 613 -25.38 13.67 4.76
N ALA A 614 -25.74 14.83 4.20
CA ALA A 614 -25.79 15.04 2.76
C ALA A 614 -24.41 14.89 2.10
N GLU A 615 -23.35 15.35 2.76
CA GLU A 615 -21.97 15.24 2.31
C GLU A 615 -21.57 13.77 2.04
N ASP A 616 -21.96 12.82 2.90
CA ASP A 616 -21.74 11.38 2.67
C ASP A 616 -22.34 10.92 1.33
N ILE A 617 -23.58 11.32 1.06
CA ILE A 617 -24.33 10.93 -0.14
C ILE A 617 -23.73 11.60 -1.38
N LEU A 618 -23.36 12.88 -1.29
CA LEU A 618 -22.74 13.63 -2.38
C LEU A 618 -21.37 13.06 -2.74
N HIS A 619 -20.59 12.61 -1.76
CA HIS A 619 -19.36 11.85 -2.02
C HIS A 619 -19.63 10.58 -2.81
N ASP A 620 -20.60 9.78 -2.36
CA ASP A 620 -20.92 8.50 -2.99
C ASP A 620 -21.52 8.67 -4.38
N MET A 621 -22.22 9.78 -4.65
CA MET A 621 -22.72 10.17 -5.97
C MET A 621 -21.61 10.70 -6.90
N GLY A 622 -20.48 11.14 -6.35
CA GLY A 622 -19.41 11.80 -7.09
C GLY A 622 -19.65 13.30 -7.33
N ALA A 623 -20.57 13.91 -6.59
CA ALA A 623 -20.80 15.36 -6.63
C ALA A 623 -19.75 16.14 -5.82
N ILE A 624 -19.14 15.51 -4.82
CA ILE A 624 -17.90 16.01 -4.19
C ILE A 624 -16.72 15.22 -4.76
N SER A 625 -15.71 15.94 -5.24
CA SER A 625 -14.65 15.37 -6.08
C SER A 625 -13.38 15.02 -5.30
N ILE A 626 -13.12 15.67 -4.17
CA ILE A 626 -11.85 15.55 -3.43
C ILE A 626 -12.10 15.35 -1.93
N ILE A 627 -11.22 14.59 -1.27
CA ILE A 627 -11.12 14.51 0.19
C ILE A 627 -9.70 14.95 0.59
N SER A 628 -9.60 15.86 1.53
CA SER A 628 -8.35 16.44 2.05
C SER A 628 -8.35 16.44 3.59
N SER A 629 -7.25 16.83 4.24
CA SER A 629 -7.21 16.84 5.71
C SER A 629 -7.85 18.06 6.35
N ASP A 630 -7.30 19.25 6.12
CA ASP A 630 -7.36 20.44 7.00
C ASP A 630 -6.41 20.36 8.22
N SER A 631 -5.18 19.89 7.98
CA SER A 631 -4.26 19.40 9.02
C SER A 631 -4.08 20.34 10.21
N GLN A 632 -4.51 19.91 11.41
CA GLN A 632 -4.45 20.67 12.67
C GLN A 632 -5.26 21.98 12.69
N ALA A 633 -6.11 22.22 11.69
CA ALA A 633 -6.97 23.39 11.56
C ALA A 633 -8.43 22.98 11.29
N MET A 634 -8.96 22.04 12.10
CA MET A 634 -10.19 21.27 11.85
C MET A 634 -10.01 20.07 10.91
N GLY A 635 -8.87 19.39 11.01
CA GLY A 635 -8.53 18.23 10.17
C GLY A 635 -7.34 17.42 10.65
N ARG A 636 -7.22 16.20 10.12
CA ARG A 636 -6.23 15.20 10.58
C ARG A 636 -5.36 14.71 9.43
N ILE A 637 -4.08 15.06 9.41
CA ILE A 637 -3.19 14.77 8.26
C ILE A 637 -3.11 13.27 7.93
N GLY A 638 -2.98 12.40 8.94
CA GLY A 638 -2.83 10.96 8.75
C GLY A 638 -4.13 10.18 8.47
N GLU A 639 -5.27 10.86 8.29
CA GLU A 639 -6.58 10.21 8.15
C GLU A 639 -7.26 10.45 6.79
N VAL A 640 -6.62 11.12 5.83
CA VAL A 640 -7.21 11.37 4.49
C VAL A 640 -7.66 10.07 3.81
N ILE A 641 -6.78 9.07 3.81
CA ILE A 641 -7.04 7.77 3.17
C ILE A 641 -8.10 6.98 3.94
N SER A 642 -7.92 6.82 5.25
CA SER A 642 -8.84 6.02 6.08
C SER A 642 -10.26 6.56 6.08
N ARG A 643 -10.42 7.89 6.15
CA ARG A 643 -11.72 8.57 6.13
C ARG A 643 -12.42 8.45 4.79
N THR A 644 -11.65 8.40 3.70
CA THR A 644 -12.18 8.09 2.36
C THR A 644 -12.82 6.70 2.35
N TRP A 645 -12.10 5.68 2.85
CA TRP A 645 -12.58 4.30 2.84
C TRP A 645 -13.69 4.03 3.83
N GLN A 646 -13.67 4.65 5.01
CA GLN A 646 -14.78 4.61 5.97
C GLN A 646 -16.07 5.19 5.38
N THR A 647 -15.96 6.28 4.60
CA THR A 647 -17.11 6.87 3.91
C THR A 647 -17.65 5.92 2.84
N ALA A 648 -16.78 5.35 2.01
CA ALA A 648 -17.19 4.36 1.00
C ALA A 648 -17.85 3.12 1.63
N HIS A 649 -17.28 2.61 2.73
CA HIS A 649 -17.81 1.49 3.50
C HIS A 649 -19.20 1.80 4.03
N LYS A 650 -19.37 2.91 4.76
CA LYS A 650 -20.68 3.31 5.30
C LYS A 650 -21.73 3.44 4.20
N MET A 651 -21.37 4.06 3.08
CA MET A 651 -22.28 4.26 1.95
C MET A 651 -22.67 2.93 1.30
N LYS A 652 -21.78 1.94 1.26
CA LYS A 652 -22.16 0.58 0.89
C LYS A 652 -23.14 -0.03 1.87
N SER A 653 -22.85 0.00 3.17
CA SER A 653 -23.70 -0.64 4.17
C SER A 653 -25.10 -0.02 4.24
N GLN A 654 -25.24 1.28 3.96
CA GLN A 654 -26.53 1.98 4.00
C GLN A 654 -27.29 2.01 2.66
N ARG A 655 -26.59 2.10 1.53
CA ARG A 655 -27.20 2.30 0.20
C ARG A 655 -27.06 1.11 -0.74
N GLY A 656 -26.31 0.08 -0.33
CA GLY A 656 -26.00 -1.08 -1.16
C GLY A 656 -24.96 -0.80 -2.24
N SER A 657 -24.89 -1.70 -3.21
CA SER A 657 -24.00 -1.61 -4.37
C SER A 657 -24.42 -0.49 -5.33
N PHE A 658 -23.45 0.06 -6.06
CA PHE A 658 -23.62 1.20 -6.96
C PHE A 658 -23.43 0.80 -8.43
N GLY A 659 -24.37 1.17 -9.31
CA GLY A 659 -24.28 0.98 -10.78
C GLY A 659 -24.80 -0.36 -11.33
N PRO A 660 -24.83 -0.55 -12.66
CA PRO A 660 -25.38 -1.74 -13.33
C PRO A 660 -24.54 -3.02 -13.16
N SER A 661 -23.35 -2.94 -12.58
CA SER A 661 -22.48 -4.09 -12.24
C SER A 661 -22.85 -4.75 -10.90
N ALA A 662 -24.03 -4.45 -10.36
CA ALA A 662 -24.43 -4.83 -9.01
C ALA A 662 -24.87 -6.30 -8.90
N ALA A 663 -23.91 -7.15 -8.52
CA ALA A 663 -24.14 -8.25 -7.57
C ALA A 663 -22.85 -8.65 -6.84
N ASP A 664 -21.68 -8.59 -7.51
CA ASP A 664 -20.52 -9.36 -7.04
C ASP A 664 -19.27 -8.55 -6.61
N ASN A 665 -19.11 -7.25 -6.96
CA ASN A 665 -17.96 -6.43 -6.54
C ASN A 665 -18.28 -4.92 -6.38
N ASP A 666 -17.31 -4.14 -5.89
CA ASP A 666 -17.44 -2.68 -5.63
C ASP A 666 -16.50 -1.81 -6.47
N ASN A 667 -15.94 -2.32 -7.57
CA ASN A 667 -14.88 -1.64 -8.34
C ASN A 667 -15.22 -0.20 -8.73
N LEU A 668 -16.47 0.06 -9.15
CA LEU A 668 -16.90 1.41 -9.52
C LEU A 668 -16.86 2.39 -8.35
N ARG A 669 -17.29 1.95 -7.16
CA ARG A 669 -17.20 2.75 -5.93
C ARG A 669 -15.74 2.92 -5.53
N ILE A 670 -14.94 1.85 -5.55
CA ILE A 670 -13.52 1.89 -5.20
C ILE A 670 -12.76 2.90 -6.08
N ARG A 671 -12.92 2.83 -7.40
CA ARG A 671 -12.29 3.75 -8.35
C ARG A 671 -12.75 5.20 -8.17
N ARG A 672 -14.04 5.41 -7.87
CA ARG A 672 -14.56 6.75 -7.55
C ARG A 672 -13.92 7.32 -6.30
N TYR A 673 -13.74 6.52 -5.25
CA TYR A 673 -13.26 7.02 -3.96
C TYR A 673 -11.74 7.20 -3.95
N ILE A 674 -10.96 6.30 -4.56
CA ILE A 674 -9.50 6.49 -4.64
C ILE A 674 -9.13 7.75 -5.43
N ALA A 675 -9.90 8.09 -6.48
CA ALA A 675 -9.69 9.30 -7.26
C ALA A 675 -9.76 10.58 -6.41
N LYS A 676 -10.51 10.57 -5.29
CA LYS A 676 -10.72 11.73 -4.42
C LYS A 676 -9.47 12.18 -3.69
N TYR A 677 -8.49 11.30 -3.50
CA TYR A 677 -7.22 11.63 -2.84
C TYR A 677 -6.00 11.35 -3.72
N THR A 678 -6.18 10.93 -4.98
CA THR A 678 -5.06 10.72 -5.92
C THR A 678 -5.16 11.67 -7.10
N ILE A 679 -5.94 11.33 -8.13
CA ILE A 679 -5.91 12.05 -9.41
C ILE A 679 -6.66 13.38 -9.36
N ASN A 680 -7.78 13.48 -8.63
CA ASN A 680 -8.57 14.69 -8.60
C ASN A 680 -7.83 15.86 -7.92
N PRO A 681 -7.16 15.67 -6.76
CA PRO A 681 -6.27 16.70 -6.21
C PRO A 681 -5.19 17.16 -7.21
N ALA A 682 -4.60 16.22 -7.98
CA ALA A 682 -3.55 16.56 -8.94
C ALA A 682 -4.07 17.35 -10.14
N ILE A 683 -5.25 17.00 -10.65
CA ILE A 683 -5.93 17.73 -11.73
C ILE A 683 -6.29 19.13 -11.25
N ALA A 684 -6.93 19.24 -10.08
CA ALA A 684 -7.37 20.52 -9.53
C ALA A 684 -6.20 21.50 -9.33
N ASN A 685 -5.00 21.00 -9.04
CA ASN A 685 -3.83 21.83 -8.75
C ASN A 685 -2.80 21.89 -9.91
N GLY A 686 -3.13 21.37 -11.10
CA GLY A 686 -2.33 21.57 -12.32
C GLY A 686 -1.05 20.71 -12.47
N PHE A 687 -0.96 19.57 -11.77
CA PHE A 687 0.25 18.71 -11.80
C PHE A 687 -0.05 17.22 -12.05
N SER A 688 -1.22 16.89 -12.61
CA SER A 688 -1.65 15.51 -12.89
C SER A 688 -0.77 14.74 -13.88
N GLN A 689 0.05 15.44 -14.66
CA GLN A 689 1.07 14.85 -15.54
C GLN A 689 2.26 14.25 -14.77
N PHE A 690 2.49 14.65 -13.52
CA PHE A 690 3.62 14.21 -12.72
C PHE A 690 3.24 13.10 -11.74
N VAL A 691 2.06 13.19 -11.10
CA VAL A 691 1.62 12.32 -10.00
C VAL A 691 0.10 12.06 -10.06
N GLY A 692 -0.44 11.38 -9.04
CA GLY A 692 -1.88 11.22 -8.82
C GLY A 692 -2.49 9.93 -9.36
N SER A 693 -1.69 9.05 -9.98
CA SER A 693 -2.15 7.74 -10.43
C SER A 693 -0.99 6.81 -10.76
N VAL A 694 -1.28 5.52 -10.84
CA VAL A 694 -0.33 4.49 -11.29
C VAL A 694 -0.35 4.40 -12.81
N GLU A 695 0.30 5.35 -13.48
CA GLU A 695 0.34 5.45 -14.94
C GLU A 695 1.77 5.65 -15.47
N VAL A 696 2.05 5.13 -16.68
CA VAL A 696 3.36 5.26 -17.32
C VAL A 696 3.70 6.72 -17.58
N GLY A 697 4.94 7.11 -17.30
CA GLY A 697 5.48 8.47 -17.46
C GLY A 697 5.42 9.31 -16.18
N LYS A 698 4.60 8.92 -15.20
CA LYS A 698 4.50 9.62 -13.91
C LYS A 698 5.63 9.21 -12.96
N LEU A 699 5.86 10.02 -11.92
CA LEU A 699 6.75 9.66 -10.82
C LEU A 699 6.28 8.35 -10.18
N ALA A 700 7.24 7.50 -9.83
CA ALA A 700 6.99 6.27 -9.08
C ALA A 700 6.78 6.60 -7.58
N ASP A 701 5.73 7.38 -7.31
CA ASP A 701 5.20 7.67 -5.99
C ASP A 701 4.10 6.66 -5.69
N LEU A 702 4.46 5.57 -5.03
CA LEU A 702 3.65 4.36 -4.89
C LEU A 702 3.57 3.92 -3.43
N VAL A 703 2.45 3.30 -3.04
CA VAL A 703 2.26 2.79 -1.68
C VAL A 703 1.84 1.34 -1.74
N LEU A 704 2.51 0.49 -0.96
CA LEU A 704 2.19 -0.93 -0.84
C LEU A 704 1.39 -1.17 0.43
N TRP A 705 0.34 -1.97 0.31
CA TRP A 705 -0.61 -2.26 1.37
C TRP A 705 -0.81 -3.76 1.50
N LYS A 706 -0.71 -4.30 2.72
CA LYS A 706 -1.31 -5.61 2.98
C LYS A 706 -2.82 -5.46 2.81
N PRO A 707 -3.52 -6.37 2.10
CA PRO A 707 -4.98 -6.30 1.97
C PRO A 707 -5.70 -6.10 3.31
N SER A 708 -5.21 -6.73 4.37
CA SER A 708 -5.78 -6.66 5.72
C SER A 708 -5.60 -5.32 6.44
N PHE A 709 -4.65 -4.49 6.00
CA PHE A 709 -4.38 -3.14 6.55
C PHE A 709 -4.63 -2.03 5.53
N PHE A 710 -5.20 -2.37 4.37
CA PHE A 710 -5.47 -1.42 3.30
C PHE A 710 -6.31 -0.25 3.80
N GLY A 711 -5.85 0.97 3.47
CA GLY A 711 -6.52 2.21 3.85
C GLY A 711 -6.28 2.66 5.29
N ALA A 712 -5.56 1.88 6.11
CA ALA A 712 -5.25 2.23 7.49
C ALA A 712 -3.74 2.40 7.72
N LYS A 713 -2.93 1.38 7.41
CA LYS A 713 -1.47 1.39 7.64
C LYS A 713 -0.75 0.73 6.47
N PRO A 714 0.02 1.47 5.66
CA PRO A 714 0.78 0.88 4.55
C PRO A 714 1.96 0.05 5.05
N GLU A 715 2.51 -0.80 4.18
CA GLU A 715 3.75 -1.53 4.43
C GLU A 715 4.98 -0.67 4.10
N MET A 716 4.92 0.04 2.97
CA MET A 716 5.99 0.91 2.50
C MET A 716 5.46 1.99 1.56
N VAL A 717 6.15 3.11 1.55
CA VAL A 717 5.93 4.27 0.68
C VAL A 717 7.18 4.49 -0.16
N ILE A 718 6.99 4.43 -1.47
CA ILE A 718 8.01 4.67 -2.49
C ILE A 718 7.83 6.10 -2.99
N LYS A 719 8.90 6.89 -2.98
CA LYS A 719 8.96 8.25 -3.52
C LYS A 719 10.00 8.31 -4.63
N GLY A 720 9.58 8.69 -5.84
CA GLY A 720 10.48 8.77 -7.00
C GLY A 720 11.25 7.47 -7.24
N GLY A 721 10.61 6.32 -7.02
CA GLY A 721 11.22 5.00 -7.22
C GLY A 721 12.12 4.48 -6.09
N ALA A 722 12.31 5.22 -5.01
CA ALA A 722 13.06 4.80 -3.83
C ALA A 722 12.14 4.66 -2.60
N ILE A 723 12.42 3.71 -1.70
CA ILE A 723 11.67 3.56 -0.45
C ILE A 723 11.98 4.75 0.46
N ALA A 724 10.95 5.55 0.79
CA ALA A 724 11.06 6.73 1.63
C ALA A 724 10.60 6.49 3.08
N TRP A 725 9.62 5.60 3.26
CA TRP A 725 9.11 5.20 4.57
C TRP A 725 8.65 3.73 4.51
N ALA A 726 8.86 2.95 5.57
CA ALA A 726 8.43 1.54 5.61
C ALA A 726 8.31 1.04 7.05
N ASN A 727 7.45 0.03 7.24
CA ASN A 727 7.39 -0.72 8.48
C ASN A 727 8.73 -1.44 8.69
N MET A 728 9.42 -1.11 9.77
CA MET A 728 10.69 -1.73 10.15
C MET A 728 10.64 -2.09 11.64
N GLY A 729 11.13 -3.29 11.94
CA GLY A 729 11.32 -3.78 13.31
C GLY A 729 12.60 -3.23 13.95
N ASP A 730 13.03 -3.89 15.03
CA ASP A 730 14.25 -3.58 15.77
C ASP A 730 15.48 -3.49 14.82
N PRO A 731 16.13 -2.32 14.69
CA PRO A 731 17.29 -2.14 13.80
C PRO A 731 18.50 -3.01 14.14
N ASN A 732 18.57 -3.55 15.35
CA ASN A 732 19.65 -4.44 15.79
C ASN A 732 19.32 -5.93 15.58
N ALA A 733 18.08 -6.27 15.21
CA ALA A 733 17.66 -7.66 15.09
C ALA A 733 18.34 -8.37 13.90
N SER A 734 18.35 -9.69 13.96
CA SER A 734 18.90 -10.56 12.91
C SER A 734 18.11 -10.52 11.58
N ILE A 735 16.87 -10.04 11.62
CA ILE A 735 15.92 -9.88 10.50
C ILE A 735 15.06 -8.62 10.76
N PRO A 736 14.39 -8.04 9.74
CA PRO A 736 13.77 -6.71 9.87
C PRO A 736 12.35 -6.70 10.48
N THR A 737 11.80 -7.85 10.85
CA THR A 737 10.42 -8.04 11.33
C THR A 737 10.19 -8.17 12.84
N PRO A 738 11.20 -8.40 13.72
CA PRO A 738 11.00 -8.46 15.16
C PRO A 738 10.60 -7.11 15.77
N GLU A 739 9.74 -7.16 16.78
CA GLU A 739 9.20 -6.00 17.47
C GLU A 739 10.29 -5.14 18.16
N PRO A 740 10.06 -3.82 18.30
CA PRO A 740 8.87 -3.09 17.87
C PRO A 740 8.88 -2.76 16.38
N VAL A 741 7.81 -3.11 15.65
CA VAL A 741 7.59 -2.66 14.27
C VAL A 741 6.86 -1.32 14.28
N THR A 742 7.45 -0.29 13.68
CA THR A 742 6.93 1.10 13.66
C THR A 742 6.76 1.66 12.27
#